data_AF-A0A957YVL1-F1
#
_entry.id   AF-A0A957YVL1-F1
#
_cell.length_a   1.000
_cell.length_b   1.000
_cell.length_c   1.000
_cell.angle_alpha   90.00
_cell.angle_beta   90.00
_cell.angle_gamma   90.00
#
_symmetry.space_group_name_H-M   'P 1'
#
loop_
_entity.id
_entity.type
_entity.pdbx_description
1 polymer ?
#
loop_
_entity_poly.entity_id
_entity_poly.type
_entity_poly.pdbx_seq_one_letter_code
_entity_poly.pdbx_strand_id
1 'polypeptide(L)'
;SERERRIRELLDTYKAQMHGYFDLLGPAQLRRRFAQIPLAERKLKGHNLLGMYRGRADWEQAIDHCFAEWETGAADALGITEAKLLLIIQLAYGWSDRRLAEELDVDMAHFDTLTATLVALKRELATLLYVPTTLTRLQNDGFTTRLDMEALKELQQNAMAATARTEAVKDCLATTIVGLYDGLRDWYRRTGEGRVASVKAVIAAERVARDISGVIIFDRGHHLAWRRGVCRPGYQGVAGLFSELLGDTRETVMAVLSNEMYLSYDPSDPITHRIAEFIHQEIMQGEIAHAIFNLFVSGLGLPSTAETDLRARFFERIAAFVPTLMHMHAARPSVFHRVVLGAIRKAVKRMKLGISGDRLLARMHRHNLHLTQLLRTFNDYGLLAVHFQEAHLATVEQVSGARQPFFVVTMPGDARRKQLMYDLTARIVDAETLPVTAVIVSSWARTGWNVIRPNLLIDATATRDVTAWQQLRGRAIRARRTWNNDCYRLLSILIGHHLLAGQEMSADELEYGPLDDALFELLAAITSPEVETRIRMHGIGALSDSEREQLSVALMINRNKVTHIYELVKAAGSGSQVLYDRHTKRWQRRESIAAKHAREIGVDIFSGQKVTGEGHAPLLYVQDPRTDVPAELQVHLQNAIDDRDAVLVSGWLEHHELM
;
A
#
# COMPACT_ATOMS: atom_id res chain seq x y z
N SER A 1 9.98 -4.48 12.86
CA SER A 1 11.36 -4.83 12.49
C SER A 1 12.16 -4.97 13.76
N GLU A 2 13.32 -5.62 13.69
CA GLU A 2 14.21 -5.78 14.85
C GLU A 2 14.67 -4.43 15.40
N ARG A 3 15.01 -3.49 14.51
CA ARG A 3 15.39 -2.12 14.87
C ARG A 3 14.29 -1.39 15.64
N GLU A 4 13.06 -1.35 15.12
CA GLU A 4 11.93 -0.70 15.78
C GLU A 4 11.63 -1.35 17.14
N ARG A 5 11.73 -2.68 17.24
CA ARG A 5 11.59 -3.41 18.49
C ARG A 5 12.65 -2.99 19.50
N ARG A 6 13.92 -2.98 19.08
CA ARG A 6 15.05 -2.58 19.94
C ARG A 6 14.90 -1.13 20.43
N ILE A 7 14.49 -0.21 19.57
CA ILE A 7 14.21 1.18 19.95
C ILE A 7 13.14 1.22 21.05
N ARG A 8 12.04 0.47 20.91
CA ARG A 8 10.98 0.43 21.94
C ARG A 8 11.47 -0.12 23.26
N GLU A 9 12.21 -1.23 23.25
CA GLU A 9 12.82 -1.81 24.45
C GLU A 9 13.74 -0.80 25.17
N LEU A 10 14.58 -0.10 24.42
CA LEU A 10 15.46 0.93 24.97
C LEU A 10 14.68 2.11 25.55
N LEU A 11 13.60 2.54 24.88
CA LEU A 11 12.72 3.61 25.39
C LEU A 11 11.92 3.17 26.62
N ASP A 12 11.51 1.91 26.71
CA ASP A 12 10.82 1.34 27.88
C ASP A 12 11.79 1.22 29.05
N THR A 13 13.04 0.83 28.78
CA THR A 13 14.12 0.83 29.78
C THR A 13 14.43 2.25 30.25
N TYR A 14 14.53 3.22 29.33
CA TYR A 14 14.72 4.63 29.68
C TYR A 14 13.58 5.13 30.58
N LYS A 15 12.34 4.79 30.22
CA LYS A 15 11.15 5.12 31.00
C LYS A 15 11.21 4.53 32.41
N ALA A 16 11.65 3.27 32.56
CA ALA A 16 11.82 2.64 33.86
C ALA A 16 12.91 3.35 34.70
N GLN A 17 14.04 3.71 34.07
CA GLN A 17 15.10 4.48 34.74
C GLN A 17 14.63 5.87 35.16
N MET A 18 13.77 6.53 34.37
CA MET A 18 13.17 7.81 34.74
C MET A 18 12.24 7.68 35.96
N HIS A 19 11.50 6.58 36.09
CA HIS A 19 10.75 6.30 37.31
C HIS A 19 11.69 6.10 38.51
N GLY A 20 12.76 5.31 38.35
CA GLY A 20 13.78 5.17 39.38
C GLY A 20 14.42 6.52 39.77
N TYR A 21 14.57 7.45 38.83
CA TYR A 21 15.04 8.80 39.11
C TYR A 21 14.05 9.59 39.96
N PHE A 22 12.75 9.50 39.68
CA PHE A 22 11.72 10.15 40.51
C PHE A 22 11.67 9.59 41.93
N ASP A 23 11.77 8.27 42.07
CA ASP A 23 11.80 7.60 43.37
C ASP A 23 13.04 8.03 44.16
N LEU A 24 14.19 8.13 43.49
CA LEU A 24 15.45 8.58 44.07
C LEU A 24 15.39 10.04 44.57
N LEU A 25 14.75 10.94 43.81
CA LEU A 25 14.60 12.35 44.21
C LEU A 25 13.60 12.56 45.36
N GLY A 26 12.68 11.62 45.56
CA GLY A 26 11.65 11.70 46.60
C GLY A 26 10.50 12.66 46.25
N PRO A 27 9.31 12.15 45.91
CA PRO A 27 8.16 12.97 45.49
C PRO A 27 7.75 14.07 46.48
N ALA A 28 7.82 13.80 47.78
CA ALA A 28 7.51 14.77 48.82
C ALA A 28 8.47 15.97 48.82
N GLN A 29 9.76 15.74 48.57
CA GLN A 29 10.76 16.81 48.49
C GLN A 29 10.54 17.68 47.25
N LEU A 30 10.25 17.05 46.11
CA LEU A 30 9.96 17.74 44.86
C LEU A 30 8.72 18.64 44.98
N ARG A 31 7.62 18.13 45.55
CA ARG A 31 6.41 18.93 45.80
C ARG A 31 6.70 20.11 46.71
N ARG A 32 7.51 19.93 47.77
CA ARG A 32 7.92 21.02 48.66
C ARG A 32 8.74 22.09 47.94
N ARG A 33 9.71 21.70 47.11
CA ARG A 33 10.51 22.65 46.31
C ARG A 33 9.65 23.39 45.30
N PHE A 34 8.72 22.70 44.64
CA PHE A 34 7.79 23.34 43.73
C PHE A 34 6.92 24.38 44.41
N ALA A 35 6.39 24.06 45.60
CA ALA A 35 5.58 24.98 46.40
C ALA A 35 6.32 26.27 46.81
N GLN A 36 7.66 26.25 46.84
CA GLN A 36 8.49 27.43 47.15
C GLN A 36 8.62 28.40 45.97
N ILE A 37 8.38 27.97 44.73
CA ILE A 37 8.47 28.82 43.54
C ILE A 37 7.24 29.74 43.49
N PRO A 38 7.34 31.04 43.15
CA PRO A 38 6.15 31.89 43.00
C PRO A 38 5.18 31.35 41.93
N LEU A 39 3.87 31.35 42.21
CA LEU A 39 2.85 30.80 41.29
C LEU A 39 2.92 31.41 39.88
N ALA A 40 3.12 32.73 39.78
CA ALA A 40 3.27 33.43 38.51
C ALA A 40 4.45 32.89 37.68
N GLU A 41 5.56 32.58 38.34
CA GLU A 41 6.75 32.02 37.70
C GLU A 41 6.50 30.57 37.22
N ARG A 42 5.82 29.75 38.02
CA ARG A 42 5.45 28.39 37.63
C ARG A 42 4.55 28.38 36.40
N LYS A 43 3.53 29.27 36.37
CA LYS A 43 2.64 29.45 35.21
C LYS A 43 3.42 29.84 33.96
N LEU A 44 4.32 30.81 34.08
CA LEU A 44 5.16 31.28 32.98
C LEU A 44 5.98 30.14 32.38
N LYS A 45 6.67 29.35 33.21
CA LYS A 45 7.49 28.22 32.74
C LYS A 45 6.63 27.08 32.19
N GLY A 46 5.57 26.71 32.90
CA GLY A 46 4.64 25.64 32.49
C GLY A 46 3.96 25.90 31.16
N HIS A 47 3.39 27.10 30.96
CA HIS A 47 2.67 27.42 29.73
C HIS A 47 3.62 27.84 28.60
N ASN A 48 4.53 28.80 28.82
CA ASN A 48 5.28 29.43 27.74
C ASN A 48 6.48 28.60 27.27
N LEU A 49 7.15 27.88 28.18
CA LEU A 49 8.28 27.00 27.82
C LEU A 49 7.82 25.56 27.59
N LEU A 50 7.07 24.98 28.52
CA LEU A 50 6.71 23.56 28.47
C LEU A 50 5.41 23.26 27.72
N GLY A 51 4.71 24.30 27.25
CA GLY A 51 3.49 24.17 26.43
C GLY A 51 2.33 23.49 27.14
N MET A 52 2.26 23.54 28.48
CA MET A 52 1.16 22.96 29.25
C MET A 52 -0.16 23.66 28.89
N TYR A 53 -1.17 22.87 28.51
CA TYR A 53 -2.53 23.34 28.15
C TYR A 53 -2.58 24.38 27.02
N ARG A 54 -1.59 24.39 26.12
CA ARG A 54 -1.54 25.31 24.97
C ARG A 54 -2.77 25.14 24.08
N GLY A 55 -3.42 26.26 23.72
CA GLY A 55 -4.59 26.28 22.85
C GLY A 55 -5.94 26.05 23.56
N ARG A 56 -5.95 25.83 24.88
CA ARG A 56 -7.18 25.85 25.68
C ARG A 56 -7.55 27.29 26.06
N ALA A 57 -8.85 27.61 26.04
CA ALA A 57 -9.35 28.91 26.48
C ALA A 57 -9.25 29.09 28.02
N ASP A 58 -9.38 27.99 28.77
CA ASP A 58 -9.36 27.91 30.23
C ASP A 58 -7.99 27.48 30.78
N TRP A 59 -6.91 27.71 30.04
CA TRP A 59 -5.59 27.16 30.36
C TRP A 59 -5.06 27.60 31.73
N GLU A 60 -5.33 28.83 32.18
CA GLU A 60 -4.88 29.32 33.49
C GLU A 60 -5.51 28.53 34.63
N GLN A 61 -6.83 28.31 34.58
CA GLN A 61 -7.57 27.53 35.57
C GLN A 61 -7.15 26.07 35.57
N ALA A 62 -6.90 25.49 34.38
CA ALA A 62 -6.41 24.12 34.25
C ALA A 62 -5.00 23.95 34.84
N ILE A 63 -4.11 24.95 34.66
CA ILE A 63 -2.78 24.96 35.27
C ILE A 63 -2.88 25.11 36.79
N ASP A 64 -3.69 26.04 37.30
CA ASP A 64 -3.88 26.24 38.73
C ASP A 64 -4.37 24.98 39.42
N HIS A 65 -5.37 24.34 38.83
CA HIS A 65 -5.92 23.08 39.34
C HIS A 65 -4.85 21.98 39.35
N CYS A 66 -4.13 21.79 38.24
CA CYS A 66 -3.05 20.81 38.14
C CYS A 66 -1.95 21.04 39.19
N PHE A 67 -1.57 22.30 39.42
CA PHE A 67 -0.54 22.64 40.41
C PHE A 67 -1.02 22.39 41.84
N ALA A 68 -2.25 22.78 42.17
CA ALA A 68 -2.83 22.56 43.48
C ALA A 68 -3.01 21.05 43.79
N GLU A 69 -3.47 20.27 42.81
CA GLU A 69 -3.57 18.81 42.94
C GLU A 69 -2.20 18.18 43.14
N TRP A 70 -1.17 18.66 42.43
CA TRP A 70 0.16 18.09 42.56
C TRP A 70 0.82 18.37 43.91
N GLU A 71 0.64 19.58 44.44
CA GLU A 71 1.14 19.95 45.77
C GLU A 71 0.51 19.13 46.89
N THR A 72 -0.77 18.80 46.75
CA THR A 72 -1.57 18.09 47.77
C THR A 72 -1.66 16.58 47.53
N GLY A 73 -1.06 16.08 46.45
CA GLY A 73 -1.15 14.69 46.03
C GLY A 73 -0.67 13.70 47.11
N ALA A 74 -1.51 12.71 47.40
CA ALA A 74 -1.25 11.64 48.39
C ALA A 74 -0.44 10.46 47.82
N ALA A 75 -0.19 10.43 46.51
CA ALA A 75 0.56 9.34 45.89
C ALA A 75 2.06 9.44 46.22
N ASP A 76 2.63 8.35 46.73
CA ASP A 76 4.04 8.24 47.09
C ASP A 76 4.97 8.07 45.87
N ALA A 77 4.42 7.90 44.66
CA ALA A 77 5.17 7.74 43.42
C ALA A 77 4.74 8.78 42.38
N LEU A 78 5.71 9.28 41.61
CA LEU A 78 5.46 10.19 40.48
C LEU A 78 5.28 9.42 39.18
N GLY A 79 4.21 9.76 38.46
CA GLY A 79 3.93 9.31 37.11
C GLY A 79 4.64 10.16 36.04
N ILE A 80 4.72 9.60 34.84
CA ILE A 80 5.30 10.27 33.65
C ILE A 80 4.55 11.55 33.28
N THR A 81 3.25 11.58 33.55
CA THR A 81 2.41 12.75 33.31
C THR A 81 2.83 13.96 34.16
N GLU A 82 3.48 13.73 35.30
CA GLU A 82 3.98 14.75 36.22
C GLU A 82 5.41 15.21 35.88
N ALA A 83 6.07 14.59 34.90
CA ALA A 83 7.47 14.87 34.57
C ALA A 83 7.72 16.36 34.20
N LYS A 84 6.72 17.03 33.58
CA LYS A 84 6.82 18.47 33.29
C LYS A 84 6.89 19.34 34.53
N LEU A 85 6.36 18.88 35.68
CA LEU A 85 6.40 19.62 36.94
C LEU A 85 7.82 19.60 37.53
N LEU A 86 8.57 18.51 37.33
CA LEU A 86 10.00 18.46 37.64
C LEU A 86 10.79 19.49 36.81
N LEU A 87 10.51 19.58 35.51
CA LEU A 87 11.15 20.56 34.63
C LEU A 87 10.88 22.00 35.08
N ILE A 88 9.71 22.31 35.67
CA ILE A 88 9.45 23.64 36.25
C ILE A 88 10.42 23.95 37.39
N ILE A 89 10.70 22.98 38.26
CA ILE A 89 11.68 23.14 39.36
C ILE A 89 13.07 23.42 38.78
N GLN A 90 13.53 22.57 37.86
CA GLN A 90 14.84 22.73 37.21
C GLN A 90 14.97 24.07 36.51
N LEU A 91 13.92 24.50 35.78
CA LEU A 91 13.88 25.79 35.09
C LEU A 91 13.82 26.98 36.05
N ALA A 92 13.16 26.87 37.21
CA ALA A 92 13.08 27.94 38.20
C ALA A 92 14.42 28.22 38.86
N TYR A 93 15.11 27.16 39.27
CA TYR A 93 16.39 27.28 39.96
C TYR A 93 17.61 27.23 39.03
N GLY A 94 17.42 26.93 37.75
CA GLY A 94 18.51 26.74 36.79
C GLY A 94 19.35 25.50 37.07
N TRP A 95 18.76 24.47 37.67
CA TRP A 95 19.46 23.25 38.10
C TRP A 95 19.47 22.20 37.00
N SER A 96 20.64 21.60 36.76
CA SER A 96 20.77 20.33 36.03
C SER A 96 20.25 19.16 36.87
N ASP A 97 20.11 17.96 36.29
CA ASP A 97 19.67 16.78 37.05
C ASP A 97 20.62 16.45 38.21
N ARG A 98 21.94 16.59 37.98
CA ARG A 98 22.97 16.40 39.01
C ARG A 98 22.85 17.45 40.12
N ARG A 99 22.71 18.73 39.75
CA ARG A 99 22.56 19.79 40.76
C ARG A 99 21.28 19.62 41.57
N LEU A 100 20.19 19.22 40.92
CA LEU A 100 18.94 18.91 41.60
C LEU A 100 19.11 17.76 42.60
N ALA A 101 19.82 16.69 42.24
CA ALA A 101 20.09 15.58 43.16
C ALA A 101 20.92 16.03 44.37
N GLU A 102 21.94 16.86 44.16
CA GLU A 102 22.76 17.45 45.25
C GLU A 102 21.91 18.31 46.21
N GLU A 103 21.03 19.16 45.68
CA GLU A 103 20.18 20.08 46.46
C GLU A 103 19.04 19.38 47.23
N LEU A 104 18.77 18.12 46.88
CA LEU A 104 17.82 17.23 47.56
C LEU A 104 18.50 16.17 48.44
N ASP A 105 19.82 16.27 48.64
CA ASP A 105 20.60 15.36 49.49
C ASP A 105 20.41 13.88 49.13
N VAL A 106 20.42 13.61 47.82
CA VAL A 106 20.25 12.27 47.25
C VAL A 106 21.55 11.46 47.33
N ASP A 107 21.46 10.13 47.43
CA ASP A 107 22.61 9.24 47.26
C ASP A 107 23.23 9.39 45.86
N MET A 108 24.34 10.13 45.80
CA MET A 108 25.04 10.43 44.56
C MET A 108 25.64 9.19 43.88
N ALA A 109 25.97 8.13 44.63
CA ALA A 109 26.46 6.89 44.02
C ALA A 109 25.35 6.16 43.25
N HIS A 110 24.13 6.16 43.81
CA HIS A 110 22.95 5.64 43.12
C HIS A 110 22.59 6.51 41.91
N PHE A 111 22.63 7.85 42.06
CA PHE A 111 22.41 8.78 40.95
C PHE A 111 23.41 8.58 39.80
N ASP A 112 24.70 8.41 40.11
CA ASP A 112 25.74 8.19 39.11
C ASP A 112 25.54 6.85 38.37
N THR A 113 25.10 5.80 39.08
CA THR A 113 24.79 4.48 38.48
C THR A 113 23.59 4.57 37.51
N LEU A 114 22.53 5.26 37.93
CA LEU A 114 21.36 5.52 37.09
C LEU A 114 21.75 6.34 35.85
N THR A 115 22.55 7.39 36.04
CA THR A 115 23.04 8.25 34.96
C THR A 115 23.90 7.48 33.98
N ALA A 116 24.81 6.63 34.45
CA ALA A 116 25.64 5.78 33.58
C ALA A 116 24.78 4.88 32.69
N THR A 117 23.71 4.29 33.27
CA THR A 117 22.74 3.48 32.52
C THR A 117 22.01 4.32 31.45
N LEU A 118 21.52 5.51 31.81
CA LEU A 118 20.86 6.41 30.85
C LEU A 118 21.80 6.89 29.74
N VAL A 119 23.08 7.14 30.03
CA VAL A 119 24.09 7.50 29.04
C VAL A 119 24.36 6.35 28.08
N ALA A 120 24.42 5.11 28.58
CA ALA A 120 24.54 3.92 27.72
C ALA A 120 23.33 3.78 26.78
N LEU A 121 22.10 3.92 27.31
CA LEU A 121 20.87 3.90 26.51
C LEU A 121 20.85 5.02 25.45
N LYS A 122 21.27 6.24 25.82
CA LYS A 122 21.37 7.38 24.91
C LYS A 122 22.32 7.09 23.74
N ARG A 123 23.51 6.51 24.03
CA ARG A 123 24.47 6.11 22.99
C ARG A 123 23.91 5.04 22.06
N GLU A 124 23.24 4.03 22.61
CA GLU A 124 22.64 2.97 21.80
C GLU A 124 21.46 3.48 20.95
N LEU A 125 20.58 4.31 21.51
CA LEU A 125 19.53 4.98 20.75
C LEU A 125 20.10 5.84 19.61
N ALA A 126 21.26 6.47 19.81
CA ALA A 126 21.92 7.27 18.78
C ALA A 126 22.46 6.43 17.61
N THR A 127 22.75 5.15 17.81
CA THR A 127 23.15 4.26 16.70
C THR A 127 21.94 3.76 15.89
N LEU A 128 20.75 3.75 16.50
CA LEU A 128 19.52 3.22 15.91
C LEU A 128 18.59 4.28 15.32
N LEU A 129 18.69 5.54 15.75
CA LEU A 129 17.83 6.63 15.30
C LEU A 129 18.56 7.53 14.31
N TYR A 130 17.99 7.73 13.12
CA TYR A 130 18.65 8.46 12.02
C TYR A 130 18.08 9.87 11.79
N VAL A 131 17.04 10.26 12.52
CA VAL A 131 16.40 11.58 12.35
C VAL A 131 17.36 12.65 12.90
N PRO A 132 17.82 13.62 12.07
CA PRO A 132 18.86 14.56 12.48
C PRO A 132 18.54 15.31 13.77
N THR A 133 17.31 15.80 13.93
CA THR A 133 16.90 16.51 15.15
C THR A 133 16.92 15.62 16.40
N THR A 134 16.60 14.34 16.26
CA THR A 134 16.67 13.39 17.39
C THR A 134 18.12 13.04 17.70
N LEU A 135 18.96 12.85 16.67
CA LEU A 135 20.39 12.62 16.81
C LEU A 135 21.06 13.79 17.52
N THR A 136 20.79 15.04 17.14
CA THR A 136 21.32 16.23 17.82
C THR A 136 20.98 16.21 19.31
N ARG A 137 19.74 15.87 19.69
CA ARG A 137 19.33 15.73 21.10
C ARG A 137 20.07 14.60 21.81
N LEU A 138 20.19 13.44 21.16
CA LEU A 138 20.91 12.28 21.67
C LEU A 138 22.43 12.43 21.67
N GLN A 139 22.97 13.46 21.02
CA GLN A 139 24.41 13.74 20.99
C GLN A 139 24.77 15.01 21.78
N ASN A 140 23.76 15.68 22.36
CA ASN A 140 23.99 16.94 23.08
C ASN A 140 24.90 16.71 24.29
N ASP A 141 25.92 17.56 24.43
CA ASP A 141 26.89 17.50 25.52
C ASP A 141 26.27 18.00 26.83
N GLY A 142 26.85 17.59 27.97
CA GLY A 142 26.38 18.04 29.29
C GLY A 142 25.06 17.41 29.74
N PHE A 143 24.72 16.22 29.22
CA PHE A 143 23.58 15.44 29.72
C PHE A 143 23.73 15.19 31.23
N THR A 144 22.66 15.44 31.97
CA THR A 144 22.53 15.49 33.44
C THR A 144 23.33 16.56 34.18
N THR A 145 24.31 17.20 33.54
CA THR A 145 25.25 18.12 34.21
C THR A 145 25.05 19.58 33.86
N ARG A 146 24.41 19.91 32.73
CA ARG A 146 24.18 21.28 32.26
C ARG A 146 22.72 21.53 31.92
N LEU A 147 22.22 22.71 32.29
CA LEU A 147 20.97 23.28 31.79
C LEU A 147 21.25 24.70 31.29
N ASP A 148 21.08 24.94 29.99
CA ASP A 148 21.41 26.23 29.37
C ASP A 148 20.29 27.26 29.56
N MET A 149 20.31 27.94 30.71
CA MET A 149 19.31 28.93 31.06
C MET A 149 19.37 30.20 30.21
N GLU A 150 20.54 30.54 29.65
CA GLU A 150 20.68 31.71 28.80
C GLU A 150 20.03 31.47 27.44
N ALA A 151 20.32 30.33 26.80
CA ALA A 151 19.65 29.95 25.55
C ALA A 151 18.11 29.90 25.70
N LEU A 152 17.62 29.38 26.83
CA LEU A 152 16.17 29.33 27.11
C LEU A 152 15.54 30.72 27.28
N LYS A 153 16.25 31.69 27.88
CA LYS A 153 15.79 33.08 27.99
C LYS A 153 15.76 33.76 26.62
N GLU A 154 16.79 33.57 25.80
CA GLU A 154 16.84 34.13 24.44
C GLU A 154 15.66 33.63 23.58
N LEU A 155 15.30 32.34 23.68
CA LEU A 155 14.15 31.77 22.96
C LEU A 155 12.80 32.39 23.35
N GLN A 156 12.67 32.94 24.55
CA GLN A 156 11.47 33.66 24.98
C GLN A 156 11.41 35.08 24.42
N GLN A 157 12.57 35.74 24.30
CA GLN A 157 12.68 37.13 23.85
C GLN A 157 12.63 37.26 22.32
N ASN A 158 13.12 36.25 21.60
CA ASN A 158 13.20 36.27 20.15
C ASN A 158 11.84 36.00 19.46
N ALA A 159 11.54 36.78 18.42
CA ALA A 159 10.39 36.59 17.56
C ALA A 159 10.60 35.35 16.67
N MET A 160 9.91 34.27 16.98
CA MET A 160 9.97 33.01 16.23
C MET A 160 8.57 32.42 16.06
N ALA A 161 8.38 31.62 15.00
CA ALA A 161 7.19 30.81 14.84
C ALA A 161 7.02 29.86 16.04
N ALA A 162 5.79 29.70 16.54
CA ALA A 162 5.51 28.94 17.75
C ALA A 162 6.00 27.48 17.71
N THR A 163 5.96 26.84 16.53
CA THR A 163 6.48 25.49 16.30
C THR A 163 8.00 25.43 16.39
N ALA A 164 8.70 26.38 15.76
CA ALA A 164 10.16 26.48 15.82
C ALA A 164 10.66 26.72 17.26
N ARG A 165 9.99 27.60 18.01
CA ARG A 165 10.29 27.82 19.43
C ARG A 165 10.12 26.55 20.26
N THR A 166 9.07 25.76 20.00
CA THR A 166 8.79 24.52 20.74
C THR A 166 9.90 23.50 20.51
N GLU A 167 10.38 23.33 19.27
CA GLU A 167 11.47 22.40 18.99
C GLU A 167 12.80 22.89 19.58
N ALA A 168 13.09 24.19 19.53
CA ALA A 168 14.29 24.75 20.14
C ALA A 168 14.30 24.59 21.68
N VAL A 169 13.17 24.78 22.35
CA VAL A 169 13.06 24.52 23.80
C VAL A 169 13.32 23.04 24.11
N LYS A 170 12.81 22.11 23.31
CA LYS A 170 13.12 20.68 23.47
C LYS A 170 14.62 20.40 23.29
N ASP A 171 15.28 21.07 22.35
CA ASP A 171 16.72 20.91 22.12
C ASP A 171 17.54 21.36 23.33
N CYS A 172 17.18 22.51 23.94
CA CYS A 172 17.81 22.98 25.18
C CYS A 172 17.54 22.05 26.37
N LEU A 173 16.33 21.50 26.48
CA LEU A 173 15.96 20.60 27.57
C LEU A 173 16.49 19.17 27.40
N ALA A 174 16.99 18.79 26.21
CA ALA A 174 17.51 17.46 25.93
C ALA A 174 18.78 17.10 26.74
N THR A 175 19.39 18.07 27.43
CA THR A 175 20.45 17.82 28.42
C THR A 175 19.92 17.28 29.74
N THR A 176 18.60 17.33 29.99
CA THR A 176 17.98 16.77 31.21
C THR A 176 17.38 15.39 30.97
N ILE A 177 17.30 14.55 32.01
CA ILE A 177 16.70 13.20 31.93
C ILE A 177 15.26 13.29 31.42
N VAL A 178 14.45 14.16 32.03
CA VAL A 178 13.03 14.31 31.64
C VAL A 178 12.88 15.00 30.27
N GLY A 179 13.66 16.04 30.00
CA GLY A 179 13.57 16.78 28.74
C GLY A 179 13.97 15.93 27.54
N LEU A 180 15.00 15.08 27.68
CA LEU A 180 15.37 14.12 26.64
C LEU A 180 14.24 13.11 26.40
N TYR A 181 13.62 12.57 27.47
CA TYR A 181 12.49 11.66 27.31
C TYR A 181 11.29 12.31 26.60
N ASP A 182 10.96 13.57 26.88
CA ASP A 182 9.87 14.30 26.19
C ASP A 182 10.14 14.42 24.68
N GLY A 183 11.41 14.57 24.28
CA GLY A 183 11.84 14.56 22.89
C GLY A 183 11.84 13.17 22.24
N LEU A 184 12.06 12.12 23.03
CA LEU A 184 12.11 10.73 22.56
C LEU A 184 10.75 10.04 22.52
N ARG A 185 9.79 10.41 23.39
CA ARG A 185 8.51 9.68 23.52
C ARG A 185 7.68 9.69 22.23
N ASP A 186 7.89 10.67 21.35
CA ASP A 186 7.21 10.73 20.06
C ASP A 186 7.54 9.52 19.18
N TRP A 187 8.67 8.85 19.43
CA TRP A 187 9.04 7.59 18.77
C TRP A 187 8.14 6.41 19.12
N TYR A 188 7.48 6.39 20.28
CA TYR A 188 6.42 5.40 20.53
C TYR A 188 5.28 5.54 19.52
N ARG A 189 5.03 6.76 19.01
CA ARG A 189 3.94 7.09 18.08
C ARG A 189 4.36 7.10 16.61
N ARG A 190 5.64 7.32 16.30
CA ARG A 190 6.19 7.39 14.92
C ARG A 190 6.52 6.03 14.30
N THR A 191 5.81 4.99 14.72
CA THR A 191 6.09 3.59 14.38
C THR A 191 5.36 3.11 13.12
N GLY A 192 5.98 2.19 12.39
CA GLY A 192 5.48 1.71 11.10
C GLY A 192 6.51 0.96 10.25
N GLU A 193 7.79 0.95 10.65
CA GLU A 193 8.83 0.14 10.03
C GLU A 193 8.48 -1.34 10.13
N GLY A 194 7.91 -1.77 11.27
CA GLY A 194 7.36 -3.11 11.42
C GLY A 194 6.32 -3.46 10.36
N ARG A 195 5.38 -2.55 10.08
CA ARG A 195 4.35 -2.76 9.06
C ARG A 195 4.95 -2.89 7.65
N VAL A 196 5.84 -1.97 7.27
CA VAL A 196 6.54 -2.03 5.97
C VAL A 196 7.35 -3.32 5.85
N ALA A 197 8.06 -3.71 6.90
CA ALA A 197 8.84 -4.94 6.94
C ALA A 197 7.94 -6.20 6.86
N SER A 198 6.76 -6.21 7.48
CA SER A 198 5.79 -7.29 7.33
C SER A 198 5.25 -7.40 5.90
N VAL A 199 4.96 -6.27 5.24
CA VAL A 199 4.57 -6.28 3.81
C VAL A 199 5.70 -6.88 2.95
N LYS A 200 6.96 -6.45 3.16
CA LYS A 200 8.12 -7.01 2.46
C LYS A 200 8.29 -8.51 2.73
N ALA A 201 8.08 -8.95 3.98
CA ALA A 201 8.14 -10.36 4.37
C ALA A 201 7.09 -11.22 3.64
N VAL A 202 5.84 -10.73 3.53
CA VAL A 202 4.78 -11.41 2.75
C VAL A 202 5.19 -11.54 1.29
N ILE A 203 5.64 -10.45 0.65
CA ILE A 203 6.08 -10.48 -0.75
C ILE A 203 7.25 -11.45 -0.95
N ALA A 204 8.22 -11.45 -0.03
CA ALA A 204 9.37 -12.33 -0.10
C ALA A 204 8.98 -13.81 0.09
N ALA A 205 8.10 -14.14 1.03
CA ALA A 205 7.61 -15.50 1.24
C ALA A 205 6.88 -16.02 0.00
N GLU A 206 5.97 -15.20 -0.55
CA GLU A 206 5.21 -15.52 -1.76
C GLU A 206 6.10 -15.77 -2.98
N ARG A 207 7.14 -14.96 -3.18
CA ARG A 207 8.10 -15.12 -4.28
C ARG A 207 8.95 -16.38 -4.19
N VAL A 208 9.17 -16.89 -2.97
CA VAL A 208 9.92 -18.14 -2.79
C VAL A 208 9.02 -19.35 -3.07
N ALA A 209 7.75 -19.27 -2.66
CA ALA A 209 6.80 -20.36 -2.84
C ALA A 209 6.26 -20.45 -4.28
N ARG A 210 6.16 -19.34 -5.02
CA ARG A 210 5.57 -19.34 -6.37
C ARG A 210 5.98 -18.14 -7.22
N ASP A 211 5.66 -18.20 -8.50
CA ASP A 211 5.86 -17.08 -9.43
C ASP A 211 4.84 -15.96 -9.17
N ILE A 212 5.35 -14.76 -8.87
CA ILE A 212 4.54 -13.58 -8.58
C ILE A 212 4.54 -12.67 -9.80
N SER A 213 3.42 -12.69 -10.51
CA SER A 213 3.19 -11.89 -11.72
C SER A 213 2.99 -10.40 -11.43
N GLY A 214 2.70 -10.04 -10.18
CA GLY A 214 2.60 -8.67 -9.70
C GLY A 214 1.91 -8.55 -8.34
N VAL A 215 2.17 -7.45 -7.64
CA VAL A 215 1.66 -7.19 -6.29
C VAL A 215 0.80 -5.93 -6.27
N ILE A 216 -0.37 -5.99 -5.64
CA ILE A 216 -1.19 -4.82 -5.35
C ILE A 216 -1.25 -4.62 -3.83
N ILE A 217 -0.93 -3.40 -3.39
CA ILE A 217 -0.92 -3.06 -1.97
C ILE A 217 -1.86 -1.89 -1.70
N PHE A 218 -2.83 -2.09 -0.80
CA PHE A 218 -3.75 -1.04 -0.38
C PHE A 218 -3.25 -0.34 0.87
N ASP A 219 -3.15 0.98 0.84
CA ASP A 219 -2.78 1.78 2.01
C ASP A 219 -3.53 3.13 2.06
N ARG A 220 -3.35 3.89 3.13
CA ARG A 220 -3.93 5.23 3.30
C ARG A 220 -3.26 6.23 2.35
N GLY A 221 -4.04 7.14 1.78
CA GLY A 221 -3.55 8.18 0.88
C GLY A 221 -2.75 9.24 1.63
N HIS A 222 -1.44 9.04 1.77
CA HIS A 222 -0.48 10.05 2.23
C HIS A 222 0.42 10.44 1.05
N HIS A 223 0.72 11.74 0.93
CA HIS A 223 1.49 12.34 -0.16
C HIS A 223 2.93 12.65 0.27
N LEU A 224 3.86 12.63 -0.70
CA LEU A 224 5.23 13.12 -0.55
C LEU A 224 5.27 14.64 -0.77
N ALA A 225 5.92 15.37 0.15
CA ALA A 225 6.13 16.81 0.03
C ALA A 225 7.32 17.15 -0.89
N TRP A 226 7.29 16.68 -2.14
CA TRP A 226 8.45 16.67 -3.04
C TRP A 226 8.87 18.00 -3.64
N ARG A 227 8.01 19.02 -3.55
CA ARG A 227 8.31 20.38 -4.01
C ARG A 227 9.25 21.15 -3.06
N ARG A 228 9.60 20.59 -1.90
CA ARG A 228 10.42 21.25 -0.87
C ARG A 228 11.85 20.71 -0.79
N GLY A 229 12.38 20.24 -1.93
CA GLY A 229 13.68 19.57 -2.00
C GLY A 229 13.55 18.08 -1.71
N VAL A 230 14.47 17.53 -0.91
CA VAL A 230 14.48 16.11 -0.58
C VAL A 230 13.28 15.76 0.30
N CYS A 231 12.39 14.90 -0.19
CA CYS A 231 11.23 14.43 0.57
C CYS A 231 11.68 13.50 1.69
N ARG A 232 11.01 13.54 2.84
CA ARG A 232 11.18 12.56 3.92
C ARG A 232 9.84 11.95 4.31
N PRO A 233 9.44 10.82 3.70
CA PRO A 233 8.27 10.10 4.11
C PRO A 233 8.51 9.46 5.47
N GLY A 234 7.47 9.41 6.30
CA GLY A 234 7.41 8.44 7.39
C GLY A 234 7.02 7.06 6.86
N TYR A 235 6.77 6.11 7.75
CA TYR A 235 6.40 4.72 7.39
C TYR A 235 4.92 4.49 7.03
N GLN A 236 4.16 5.57 6.84
CA GLN A 236 2.70 5.51 6.77
C GLN A 236 2.16 5.85 5.39
N GLY A 237 1.11 5.13 5.00
CA GLY A 237 0.40 5.33 3.75
C GLY A 237 1.18 4.93 2.51
N VAL A 238 0.54 5.18 1.38
CA VAL A 238 1.04 4.92 0.03
C VAL A 238 2.45 5.49 -0.15
N ALA A 239 2.67 6.76 0.20
CA ALA A 239 3.98 7.41 0.08
C ALA A 239 5.09 6.74 0.92
N GLY A 240 4.79 6.35 2.16
CA GLY A 240 5.77 5.73 3.05
C GLY A 240 6.13 4.30 2.66
N LEU A 241 5.17 3.54 2.15
CA LEU A 241 5.47 2.21 1.62
C LEU A 241 6.23 2.30 0.29
N PHE A 242 5.81 3.20 -0.59
CA PHE A 242 6.48 3.44 -1.88
C PHE A 242 7.95 3.78 -1.67
N SER A 243 8.24 4.74 -0.79
CA SER A 243 9.62 5.17 -0.55
C SER A 243 10.51 4.05 -0.07
N GLU A 244 9.99 3.16 0.79
CA GLU A 244 10.77 2.08 1.38
C GLU A 244 10.94 0.89 0.42
N LEU A 245 10.12 0.77 -0.64
CA LEU A 245 10.30 -0.23 -1.70
C LEU A 245 11.20 0.27 -2.84
N LEU A 246 11.43 1.58 -2.97
CA LEU A 246 12.36 2.12 -3.96
C LEU A 246 13.79 1.60 -3.75
N GLY A 247 14.50 1.38 -4.85
CA GLY A 247 15.90 0.93 -4.85
C GLY A 247 16.09 -0.58 -4.65
N ASP A 248 15.03 -1.35 -4.42
CA ASP A 248 15.10 -2.82 -4.59
C ASP A 248 15.08 -3.12 -6.08
N THR A 249 16.15 -3.73 -6.60
CA THR A 249 16.31 -4.02 -8.04
C THR A 249 15.31 -5.04 -8.56
N ARG A 250 14.65 -5.78 -7.66
CA ARG A 250 13.56 -6.70 -8.01
C ARG A 250 12.22 -5.99 -8.13
N GLU A 251 12.16 -4.70 -7.78
CA GLU A 251 10.92 -3.94 -7.71
C GLU A 251 10.92 -2.73 -8.64
N THR A 252 9.99 -2.74 -9.59
CA THR A 252 9.55 -1.53 -10.26
C THR A 252 8.21 -1.12 -9.67
N VAL A 253 8.26 -0.12 -8.80
CA VAL A 253 7.13 0.26 -7.96
C VAL A 253 6.40 1.44 -8.57
N MET A 254 5.08 1.37 -8.51
CA MET A 254 4.17 2.42 -8.89
C MET A 254 3.26 2.75 -7.70
N ALA A 255 3.12 4.03 -7.36
CA ALA A 255 2.20 4.47 -6.32
C ALA A 255 1.18 5.44 -6.89
N VAL A 256 -0.11 5.23 -6.60
CA VAL A 256 -1.19 6.00 -7.23
C VAL A 256 -2.09 6.63 -6.18
N LEU A 257 -2.01 7.95 -6.12
CA LEU A 257 -2.78 8.80 -5.21
C LEU A 257 -3.87 9.56 -5.96
N SER A 258 -4.68 10.32 -5.24
CA SER A 258 -5.75 11.10 -5.84
C SER A 258 -5.22 12.22 -6.76
N ASN A 259 -4.06 12.79 -6.48
CA ASN A 259 -3.58 14.00 -7.15
C ASN A 259 -2.27 13.79 -7.93
N GLU A 260 -1.60 12.66 -7.73
CA GLU A 260 -0.31 12.38 -8.36
C GLU A 260 -0.04 10.87 -8.35
N MET A 261 0.95 10.47 -9.14
CA MET A 261 1.48 9.11 -9.22
C MET A 261 2.99 9.18 -9.06
N TYR A 262 3.55 8.21 -8.37
CA TYR A 262 5.00 8.06 -8.22
C TYR A 262 5.46 6.79 -8.92
N LEU A 263 6.60 6.85 -9.59
CA LEU A 263 7.16 5.75 -10.35
C LEU A 263 8.65 5.61 -10.05
N SER A 264 9.14 4.37 -10.01
CA SER A 264 10.58 4.09 -9.94
C SER A 264 11.36 4.84 -11.02
N TYR A 265 12.56 5.31 -10.68
CA TYR A 265 13.49 5.93 -11.61
C TYR A 265 14.55 4.92 -12.06
N ASP A 266 14.69 4.76 -13.37
CA ASP A 266 15.83 4.11 -14.01
C ASP A 266 16.33 5.08 -15.10
N PRO A 267 17.60 5.55 -15.03
CA PRO A 267 18.17 6.46 -16.01
C PRO A 267 18.34 5.82 -17.40
N SER A 268 18.53 4.51 -17.46
CA SER A 268 18.80 3.77 -18.69
C SER A 268 17.53 3.37 -19.42
N ASP A 269 16.44 3.18 -18.68
CA ASP A 269 15.13 2.81 -19.21
C ASP A 269 13.97 3.50 -18.46
N PRO A 270 13.68 4.78 -18.74
CA PRO A 270 12.66 5.52 -18.02
C PRO A 270 11.26 4.94 -18.22
N ILE A 271 10.69 4.36 -17.15
CA ILE A 271 9.35 3.75 -17.19
C ILE A 271 8.26 4.72 -17.67
N THR A 272 8.41 6.01 -17.38
CA THR A 272 7.50 7.06 -17.83
C THR A 272 7.42 7.14 -19.36
N HIS A 273 8.56 6.99 -20.04
CA HIS A 273 8.62 6.98 -21.50
C HIS A 273 8.00 5.71 -22.07
N ARG A 274 8.26 4.54 -21.45
CA ARG A 274 7.63 3.27 -21.83
C ARG A 274 6.11 3.31 -21.66
N ILE A 275 5.61 3.91 -20.58
CA ILE A 275 4.17 4.09 -20.38
C ILE A 275 3.58 5.01 -21.46
N ALA A 276 4.24 6.11 -21.79
CA ALA A 276 3.78 7.00 -22.87
C ALA A 276 3.76 6.27 -24.24
N GLU A 277 4.79 5.47 -24.53
CA GLU A 277 4.85 4.64 -25.73
C GLU A 277 3.75 3.56 -25.74
N PHE A 278 3.52 2.89 -24.62
CA PHE A 278 2.41 1.94 -24.44
C PHE A 278 1.05 2.58 -24.72
N ILE A 279 0.82 3.80 -24.22
CA ILE A 279 -0.41 4.56 -24.53
C ILE A 279 -0.51 4.82 -26.03
N HIS A 280 0.57 5.22 -26.68
CA HIS A 280 0.56 5.48 -28.11
C HIS A 280 0.33 4.21 -28.94
N GLN A 281 1.04 3.13 -28.65
CA GLN A 281 1.04 1.92 -29.47
C GLN A 281 -0.15 1.01 -29.15
N GLU A 282 -0.26 0.54 -27.91
CA GLU A 282 -1.28 -0.45 -27.54
C GLU A 282 -2.67 0.17 -27.41
N ILE A 283 -2.76 1.36 -26.81
CA ILE A 283 -4.06 1.98 -26.51
C ILE A 283 -4.58 2.78 -27.72
N MET A 284 -3.79 3.71 -28.24
CA MET A 284 -4.24 4.61 -29.29
C MET A 284 -4.19 3.97 -30.68
N GLN A 285 -3.05 3.40 -31.10
CA GLN A 285 -2.92 2.72 -32.40
C GLN A 285 -3.57 1.33 -32.42
N GLY A 286 -3.62 0.65 -31.28
CA GLY A 286 -4.31 -0.62 -31.09
C GLY A 286 -5.80 -0.42 -30.76
N GLU A 287 -6.14 -0.49 -29.48
CA GLU A 287 -7.52 -0.65 -29.01
C GLU A 287 -8.51 0.41 -29.54
N ILE A 288 -8.17 1.70 -29.40
CA ILE A 288 -9.11 2.78 -29.74
C ILE A 288 -9.23 2.93 -31.25
N ALA A 289 -8.14 2.80 -32.00
CA ALA A 289 -8.19 2.85 -33.46
C ALA A 289 -9.02 1.68 -34.02
N HIS A 290 -8.87 0.46 -33.47
CA HIS A 290 -9.73 -0.67 -33.83
C HIS A 290 -11.19 -0.41 -33.50
N ALA A 291 -11.51 0.16 -32.33
CA ALA A 291 -12.87 0.53 -31.97
C ALA A 291 -13.48 1.58 -32.93
N ILE A 292 -12.69 2.59 -33.31
CA ILE A 292 -13.10 3.61 -34.29
C ILE A 292 -13.37 2.96 -35.66
N PHE A 293 -12.48 2.09 -36.13
CA PHE A 293 -12.66 1.41 -37.42
C PHE A 293 -13.89 0.49 -37.41
N ASN A 294 -14.03 -0.34 -36.37
CA ASN A 294 -15.16 -1.26 -36.20
C ASN A 294 -16.50 -0.52 -36.13
N LEU A 295 -16.55 0.65 -35.48
CA LEU A 295 -17.73 1.51 -35.49
C LEU A 295 -18.17 1.86 -36.92
N PHE A 296 -17.22 2.06 -37.83
CA PHE A 296 -17.54 2.36 -39.22
C PHE A 296 -18.04 1.13 -39.96
N VAL A 297 -17.32 0.02 -39.91
CA VAL A 297 -17.53 -1.12 -40.83
C VAL A 297 -18.54 -2.16 -40.32
N SER A 298 -18.76 -2.27 -39.01
CA SER A 298 -19.55 -3.34 -38.42
C SER A 298 -20.98 -3.39 -38.97
N GLY A 299 -21.38 -4.56 -39.49
CA GLY A 299 -22.72 -4.79 -40.04
C GLY A 299 -23.02 -4.11 -41.39
N LEU A 300 -22.02 -3.60 -42.12
CA LEU A 300 -22.23 -2.96 -43.44
C LEU A 300 -22.12 -3.91 -44.65
N GLY A 301 -21.70 -5.17 -44.45
CA GLY A 301 -21.55 -6.15 -45.53
C GLY A 301 -20.59 -5.67 -46.64
N LEU A 302 -19.44 -5.11 -46.26
CA LEU A 302 -18.45 -4.64 -47.22
C LEU A 302 -17.78 -5.83 -47.93
N PRO A 303 -17.40 -5.69 -49.22
CA PRO A 303 -16.52 -6.65 -49.86
C PRO A 303 -15.22 -6.79 -49.06
N SER A 304 -14.72 -8.02 -48.86
CA SER A 304 -13.53 -8.31 -48.04
C SER A 304 -12.29 -7.54 -48.51
N THR A 305 -12.15 -7.34 -49.82
CA THR A 305 -11.07 -6.55 -50.44
C THR A 305 -11.17 -5.06 -50.09
N ALA A 306 -12.39 -4.50 -50.09
CA ALA A 306 -12.64 -3.11 -49.73
C ALA A 306 -12.43 -2.86 -48.22
N GLU A 307 -12.89 -3.78 -47.37
CA GLU A 307 -12.63 -3.68 -45.93
C GLU A 307 -11.13 -3.74 -45.62
N THR A 308 -10.41 -4.68 -46.25
CA THR A 308 -8.96 -4.83 -46.05
C THR A 308 -8.18 -3.58 -46.49
N ASP A 309 -8.49 -3.01 -47.67
CA ASP A 309 -7.82 -1.78 -48.14
C ASP A 309 -8.17 -0.57 -47.24
N LEU A 310 -9.44 -0.42 -46.83
CA LEU A 310 -9.83 0.64 -45.91
C LEU A 310 -9.16 0.51 -44.54
N ARG A 311 -9.03 -0.73 -44.03
CA ARG A 311 -8.34 -1.03 -42.78
C ARG A 311 -6.88 -0.62 -42.88
N ALA A 312 -6.15 -1.10 -43.89
CA ALA A 312 -4.74 -0.77 -44.10
C ALA A 312 -4.51 0.75 -44.17
N ARG A 313 -5.30 1.47 -44.98
CA ARG A 313 -5.20 2.93 -45.10
C ARG A 313 -5.52 3.66 -43.79
N PHE A 314 -6.51 3.17 -43.04
CA PHE A 314 -6.88 3.79 -41.76
C PHE A 314 -5.75 3.64 -40.74
N PHE A 315 -5.22 2.44 -40.56
CA PHE A 315 -4.14 2.19 -39.61
C PHE A 315 -2.82 2.88 -40.02
N GLU A 316 -2.50 2.96 -41.31
CA GLU A 316 -1.37 3.77 -41.81
C GLU A 316 -1.52 5.25 -41.41
N ARG A 317 -2.73 5.82 -41.55
CA ARG A 317 -3.01 7.21 -41.16
C ARG A 317 -2.96 7.42 -39.66
N ILE A 318 -3.40 6.45 -38.87
CA ILE A 318 -3.30 6.48 -37.41
C ILE A 318 -1.83 6.45 -36.98
N ALA A 319 -1.03 5.52 -37.52
CA ALA A 319 0.39 5.40 -37.23
C ALA A 319 1.16 6.69 -37.57
N ALA A 320 0.81 7.36 -38.66
CA ALA A 320 1.40 8.66 -39.01
C ALA A 320 0.90 9.83 -38.13
N PHE A 321 -0.32 9.74 -37.60
CA PHE A 321 -0.94 10.81 -36.82
C PHE A 321 -0.50 10.81 -35.35
N VAL A 322 -0.40 9.64 -34.71
CA VAL A 322 -0.10 9.52 -33.27
C VAL A 322 1.21 10.21 -32.87
N PRO A 323 2.34 10.09 -33.59
CA PRO A 323 3.57 10.82 -33.26
C PRO A 323 3.40 12.34 -33.22
N THR A 324 2.45 12.91 -33.98
CA THR A 324 2.19 14.36 -33.97
C THR A 324 1.55 14.87 -32.68
N LEU A 325 1.18 13.95 -31.77
CA LEU A 325 0.51 14.25 -30.49
C LEU A 325 1.47 14.31 -29.30
N MET A 326 2.74 13.95 -29.46
CA MET A 326 3.74 13.88 -28.37
C MET A 326 3.97 15.20 -27.62
N HIS A 327 3.52 16.34 -28.15
CA HIS A 327 3.64 17.65 -27.51
C HIS A 327 2.30 18.39 -27.49
N MET A 328 1.19 17.67 -27.38
CA MET A 328 -0.12 18.28 -27.35
C MET A 328 -0.48 18.77 -25.93
N HIS A 329 -0.82 20.04 -25.79
CA HIS A 329 -1.34 20.60 -24.53
C HIS A 329 -2.87 20.73 -24.51
N ALA A 330 -3.54 20.42 -25.63
CA ALA A 330 -4.99 20.46 -25.75
C ALA A 330 -5.47 19.43 -26.78
N ALA A 331 -6.70 18.92 -26.59
CA ALA A 331 -7.34 17.99 -27.52
C ALA A 331 -7.51 18.62 -28.92
N ARG A 332 -7.25 17.85 -29.98
CA ARG A 332 -7.29 18.32 -31.38
C ARG A 332 -8.21 17.46 -32.27
N PRO A 333 -9.50 17.28 -31.92
CA PRO A 333 -10.42 16.42 -32.69
C PRO A 333 -10.66 16.90 -34.13
N SER A 334 -10.61 18.22 -34.37
CA SER A 334 -10.73 18.80 -35.72
C SER A 334 -9.56 18.41 -36.63
N VAL A 335 -8.35 18.32 -36.07
CA VAL A 335 -7.15 17.90 -36.81
C VAL A 335 -7.25 16.42 -37.17
N PHE A 336 -7.70 15.57 -36.23
CA PHE A 336 -7.98 14.15 -36.52
C PHE A 336 -8.99 14.00 -37.67
N HIS A 337 -10.10 14.74 -37.61
CA HIS A 337 -11.11 14.75 -38.67
C HIS A 337 -10.52 15.11 -40.04
N ARG A 338 -9.64 16.11 -40.09
CA ARG A 338 -9.03 16.58 -41.33
C ARG A 338 -8.00 15.60 -41.89
N VAL A 339 -7.09 15.11 -41.04
CA VAL A 339 -5.91 14.34 -41.45
C VAL A 339 -6.24 12.86 -41.64
N VAL A 340 -6.95 12.26 -40.68
CA VAL A 340 -7.26 10.82 -40.70
C VAL A 340 -8.58 10.60 -41.44
N LEU A 341 -9.70 11.10 -40.91
CA LEU A 341 -11.03 10.80 -41.48
C LEU A 341 -11.23 11.44 -42.86
N GLY A 342 -10.64 12.61 -43.12
CA GLY A 342 -10.69 13.25 -44.43
C GLY A 342 -10.05 12.40 -45.52
N ALA A 343 -8.93 11.72 -45.23
CA ALA A 343 -8.27 10.81 -46.15
C ALA A 343 -9.13 9.56 -46.42
N ILE A 344 -9.70 8.97 -45.38
CA ILE A 344 -10.55 7.78 -45.52
C ILE A 344 -11.84 8.09 -46.27
N ARG A 345 -12.51 9.20 -45.96
CA ARG A 345 -13.70 9.65 -46.69
C ARG A 345 -13.41 9.85 -48.18
N LYS A 346 -12.22 10.33 -48.55
CA LYS A 346 -11.79 10.42 -49.96
C LYS A 346 -11.60 9.04 -50.60
N ALA A 347 -11.01 8.08 -49.88
CA ALA A 347 -10.83 6.71 -50.36
C ALA A 347 -12.19 6.03 -50.62
N VAL A 348 -13.12 6.12 -49.67
CA VAL A 348 -14.47 5.55 -49.77
C VAL A 348 -15.23 6.10 -50.98
N LYS A 349 -15.16 7.42 -51.21
CA LYS A 349 -15.78 8.05 -52.39
C LYS A 349 -15.20 7.53 -53.72
N ARG A 350 -13.93 7.14 -53.76
CA ARG A 350 -13.28 6.58 -54.97
C ARG A 350 -13.67 5.11 -55.20
N MET A 351 -13.93 4.35 -54.15
CA MET A 351 -14.25 2.93 -54.21
C MET A 351 -15.66 2.61 -54.73
N LYS A 352 -16.56 3.61 -54.86
CA LYS A 352 -17.93 3.47 -55.38
C LYS A 352 -18.73 2.31 -54.74
N LEU A 353 -18.70 2.20 -53.41
CA LEU A 353 -19.30 1.10 -52.62
C LEU A 353 -20.84 1.16 -52.50
N GLY A 354 -21.54 1.93 -53.33
CA GLY A 354 -23.00 2.10 -53.29
C GLY A 354 -23.54 2.50 -51.91
N ILE A 355 -24.68 1.91 -51.52
CA ILE A 355 -25.38 2.19 -50.25
C ILE A 355 -24.50 1.94 -49.02
N SER A 356 -23.66 0.90 -49.04
CA SER A 356 -22.72 0.62 -47.95
C SER A 356 -21.66 1.72 -47.82
N GLY A 357 -21.23 2.31 -48.94
CA GLY A 357 -20.35 3.49 -48.96
C GLY A 357 -21.00 4.73 -48.35
N ASP A 358 -22.27 5.01 -48.67
CA ASP A 358 -23.01 6.15 -48.11
C ASP A 358 -23.22 6.01 -46.61
N ARG A 359 -23.58 4.80 -46.15
CA ARG A 359 -23.69 4.48 -44.71
C ARG A 359 -22.37 4.63 -43.97
N LEU A 360 -21.26 4.18 -44.57
CA LEU A 360 -19.92 4.36 -44.03
C LEU A 360 -19.55 5.86 -43.90
N LEU A 361 -19.85 6.66 -44.93
CA LEU A 361 -19.64 8.12 -44.91
C LEU A 361 -20.48 8.82 -43.84
N ALA A 362 -21.72 8.38 -43.63
CA ALA A 362 -22.59 8.89 -42.58
C ALA A 362 -22.06 8.56 -41.18
N ARG A 363 -21.54 7.34 -40.97
CA ARG A 363 -20.90 6.93 -39.70
C ARG A 363 -19.63 7.71 -39.38
N MET A 364 -18.88 8.16 -40.40
CA MET A 364 -17.72 9.05 -40.24
C MET A 364 -18.06 10.54 -40.07
N HIS A 365 -19.35 10.90 -39.99
CA HIS A 365 -19.77 12.29 -39.85
C HIS A 365 -19.44 12.86 -38.46
N ARG A 366 -19.07 14.14 -38.40
CA ARG A 366 -18.72 14.88 -37.17
C ARG A 366 -19.86 15.02 -36.14
N HIS A 367 -21.07 14.58 -36.47
CA HIS A 367 -22.24 14.62 -35.59
C HIS A 367 -22.64 13.23 -35.09
N ASN A 368 -21.87 12.19 -35.45
CA ASN A 368 -22.05 10.87 -34.87
C ASN A 368 -21.54 10.90 -33.42
N LEU A 369 -22.46 10.75 -32.46
CA LEU A 369 -22.17 10.83 -31.03
C LEU A 369 -21.10 9.81 -30.59
N HIS A 370 -21.18 8.57 -31.07
CA HIS A 370 -20.24 7.50 -30.71
C HIS A 370 -18.84 7.79 -31.24
N LEU A 371 -18.73 8.29 -32.48
CA LEU A 371 -17.46 8.71 -33.04
C LEU A 371 -16.88 9.89 -32.24
N THR A 372 -17.69 10.89 -31.92
CA THR A 372 -17.24 12.03 -31.12
C THR A 372 -16.72 11.59 -29.75
N GLN A 373 -17.39 10.63 -29.09
CA GLN A 373 -16.93 10.06 -27.82
C GLN A 373 -15.60 9.32 -27.96
N LEU A 374 -15.45 8.46 -28.97
CA LEU A 374 -14.19 7.74 -29.23
C LEU A 374 -13.04 8.69 -29.57
N LEU A 375 -13.28 9.70 -30.40
CA LEU A 375 -12.25 10.71 -30.73
C LEU A 375 -11.86 11.53 -29.51
N ARG A 376 -12.80 11.84 -28.62
CA ARG A 376 -12.50 12.52 -27.36
C ARG A 376 -11.61 11.64 -26.48
N THR A 377 -11.97 10.37 -26.31
CA THR A 377 -11.15 9.40 -25.55
C THR A 377 -9.77 9.23 -26.17
N PHE A 378 -9.67 9.13 -27.50
CA PHE A 378 -8.38 9.07 -28.22
C PHE A 378 -7.48 10.26 -27.89
N ASN A 379 -8.02 11.48 -27.91
CA ASN A 379 -7.26 12.68 -27.57
C ASN A 379 -6.97 12.79 -26.07
N ASP A 380 -7.88 12.33 -25.21
CA ASP A 380 -7.66 12.30 -23.77
C ASP A 380 -6.44 11.41 -23.43
N TYR A 381 -6.30 10.24 -24.05
CA TYR A 381 -5.11 9.39 -23.90
C TYR A 381 -3.82 10.04 -24.41
N GLY A 382 -3.88 10.77 -25.54
CA GLY A 382 -2.73 11.55 -26.00
C GLY A 382 -2.28 12.60 -24.97
N LEU A 383 -3.22 13.27 -24.31
CA LEU A 383 -2.91 14.20 -23.22
C LEU A 383 -2.35 13.48 -21.99
N LEU A 384 -2.87 12.29 -21.64
CA LEU A 384 -2.32 11.49 -20.55
C LEU A 384 -0.89 11.04 -20.84
N ALA A 385 -0.56 10.65 -22.08
CA ALA A 385 0.81 10.29 -22.47
C ALA A 385 1.79 11.45 -22.23
N VAL A 386 1.36 12.69 -22.52
CA VAL A 386 2.17 13.89 -22.24
C VAL A 386 2.44 14.06 -20.74
N HIS A 387 1.47 13.77 -19.85
CA HIS A 387 1.73 13.81 -18.40
C HIS A 387 2.86 12.85 -17.96
N PHE A 388 3.00 11.69 -18.60
CA PHE A 388 4.11 10.78 -18.32
C PHE A 388 5.42 11.27 -18.94
N GLN A 389 5.40 11.82 -20.15
CA GLN A 389 6.59 12.39 -20.79
C GLN A 389 7.14 13.60 -20.03
N GLU A 390 6.28 14.40 -19.43
CA GLU A 390 6.62 15.58 -18.63
C GLU A 390 6.77 15.27 -17.13
N ALA A 391 6.92 13.99 -16.76
CA ALA A 391 7.06 13.58 -15.37
C ALA A 391 8.24 14.28 -14.69
N HIS A 392 8.02 14.79 -13.48
CA HIS A 392 9.04 15.49 -12.72
C HIS A 392 9.96 14.51 -12.01
N LEU A 393 11.27 14.72 -12.11
CA LEU A 393 12.23 14.01 -11.27
C LEU A 393 12.27 14.64 -9.88
N ALA A 394 12.09 13.82 -8.84
CA ALA A 394 12.23 14.22 -7.45
C ALA A 394 13.10 13.22 -6.68
N THR A 395 13.52 13.59 -5.48
CA THR A 395 14.33 12.74 -4.61
C THR A 395 13.64 12.53 -3.27
N VAL A 396 13.63 11.28 -2.83
CA VAL A 396 13.12 10.86 -1.52
C VAL A 396 14.27 10.32 -0.69
N GLU A 397 14.36 10.74 0.56
CA GLU A 397 15.27 10.15 1.54
C GLU A 397 14.51 9.10 2.35
N GLN A 398 14.91 7.86 2.19
CA GLN A 398 14.44 6.72 2.97
C GLN A 398 14.89 6.85 4.42
N VAL A 399 14.28 6.07 5.31
CA VAL A 399 14.67 6.14 6.73
C VAL A 399 16.06 5.56 7.00
N SER A 400 16.61 4.77 6.09
CA SER A 400 18.03 4.37 6.09
C SER A 400 18.99 5.55 5.85
N GLY A 401 18.48 6.71 5.42
CA GLY A 401 19.26 7.84 4.93
C GLY A 401 19.60 7.73 3.43
N ALA A 402 19.30 6.60 2.79
CA ALA A 402 19.50 6.44 1.35
C ALA A 402 18.57 7.39 0.58
N ARG A 403 19.13 8.07 -0.43
CA ARG A 403 18.38 8.97 -1.30
C ARG A 403 18.07 8.27 -2.60
N GLN A 404 16.79 8.13 -2.90
CA GLN A 404 16.31 7.50 -4.12
C GLN A 404 15.66 8.55 -5.02
N PRO A 405 16.07 8.65 -6.29
CA PRO A 405 15.31 9.39 -7.29
C PRO A 405 14.02 8.65 -7.63
N PHE A 406 12.98 9.40 -8.01
CA PHE A 406 11.72 8.85 -8.49
C PHE A 406 11.01 9.87 -9.39
N PHE A 407 10.14 9.38 -10.27
CA PHE A 407 9.31 10.24 -11.11
C PHE A 407 7.99 10.58 -10.43
N VAL A 408 7.53 11.81 -10.62
CA VAL A 408 6.21 12.29 -10.22
C VAL A 408 5.40 12.65 -11.46
N VAL A 409 4.27 11.96 -11.64
CA VAL A 409 3.27 12.26 -12.67
C VAL A 409 2.11 12.97 -12.00
N THR A 410 1.75 14.15 -12.49
CA THR A 410 0.59 14.89 -11.96
C THR A 410 -0.71 14.31 -12.48
N MET A 411 -1.71 14.14 -11.61
CA MET A 411 -3.03 13.73 -12.07
C MET A 411 -3.73 14.86 -12.83
N PRO A 412 -4.51 14.55 -13.87
CA PRO A 412 -5.33 15.54 -14.55
C PRO A 412 -6.38 16.15 -13.61
N GLY A 413 -6.64 17.45 -13.77
CA GLY A 413 -7.54 18.20 -12.90
C GLY A 413 -9.04 17.94 -13.12
N ASP A 414 -9.45 17.48 -14.31
CA ASP A 414 -10.85 17.14 -14.57
C ASP A 414 -11.17 15.68 -14.22
N ALA A 415 -12.37 15.46 -13.71
CA ALA A 415 -12.82 14.16 -13.22
C ALA A 415 -12.79 13.06 -14.30
N ARG A 416 -13.05 13.41 -15.56
CA ARG A 416 -13.09 12.44 -16.67
C ARG A 416 -11.71 11.89 -16.99
N ARG A 417 -10.71 12.75 -17.26
CA ARG A 417 -9.34 12.30 -17.52
C ARG A 417 -8.74 11.63 -16.30
N LYS A 418 -9.12 12.04 -15.09
CA LYS A 418 -8.71 11.39 -13.85
C LYS A 418 -9.25 9.96 -13.75
N GLN A 419 -10.51 9.72 -14.11
CA GLN A 419 -11.04 8.37 -14.23
C GLN A 419 -10.30 7.54 -15.29
N LEU A 420 -10.03 8.12 -16.47
CA LEU A 420 -9.24 7.46 -17.51
C LEU A 420 -7.82 7.11 -17.03
N MET A 421 -7.20 7.94 -16.19
CA MET A 421 -5.90 7.66 -15.59
C MET A 421 -5.96 6.49 -14.59
N TYR A 422 -7.04 6.38 -13.81
CA TYR A 422 -7.27 5.21 -12.94
C TYR A 422 -7.47 3.92 -13.74
N ASP A 423 -8.26 3.98 -14.81
CA ASP A 423 -8.46 2.83 -15.71
C ASP A 423 -7.16 2.47 -16.42
N LEU A 424 -6.37 3.46 -16.85
CA LEU A 424 -5.05 3.30 -17.44
C LEU A 424 -4.08 2.64 -16.46
N THR A 425 -4.18 2.94 -15.16
CA THR A 425 -3.34 2.30 -14.14
C THR A 425 -3.52 0.77 -14.16
N ALA A 426 -4.75 0.26 -14.31
CA ALA A 426 -4.96 -1.19 -14.43
C ALA A 426 -4.27 -1.74 -15.68
N ARG A 427 -4.41 -1.04 -16.82
CA ARG A 427 -3.79 -1.43 -18.09
C ARG A 427 -2.26 -1.43 -18.02
N ILE A 428 -1.67 -0.46 -17.32
CA ILE A 428 -0.22 -0.39 -17.10
C ILE A 428 0.27 -1.59 -16.29
N VAL A 429 -0.44 -1.93 -15.22
CA VAL A 429 -0.09 -3.05 -14.33
C VAL A 429 -0.29 -4.41 -15.03
N ASP A 430 -1.27 -4.51 -15.95
CA ASP A 430 -1.54 -5.71 -16.72
C ASP A 430 -0.65 -5.88 -17.95
N ALA A 431 0.07 -4.84 -18.39
CA ALA A 431 0.89 -4.88 -19.59
C ALA A 431 2.15 -5.73 -19.38
N GLU A 432 2.35 -6.74 -20.24
CA GLU A 432 3.58 -7.54 -20.28
C GLU A 432 4.80 -6.72 -20.71
N THR A 433 4.57 -5.72 -21.55
CA THR A 433 5.60 -4.80 -22.07
C THR A 433 6.04 -3.75 -21.06
N LEU A 434 5.45 -3.69 -19.86
CA LEU A 434 5.84 -2.75 -18.81
C LEU A 434 6.36 -3.52 -17.59
N PRO A 435 7.49 -3.10 -17.00
CA PRO A 435 8.16 -3.87 -15.96
C PRO A 435 7.57 -3.62 -14.56
N VAL A 436 6.32 -3.17 -14.42
CA VAL A 436 5.71 -2.83 -13.11
C VAL A 436 5.44 -4.10 -12.31
N THR A 437 6.16 -4.29 -11.20
CA THR A 437 6.04 -5.48 -10.34
C THR A 437 5.16 -5.25 -9.12
N ALA A 438 5.05 -4.01 -8.67
CA ALA A 438 4.27 -3.65 -7.49
C ALA A 438 3.53 -2.33 -7.69
N VAL A 439 2.25 -2.30 -7.34
CA VAL A 439 1.41 -1.11 -7.37
C VAL A 439 0.80 -0.85 -6.01
N ILE A 440 0.97 0.37 -5.50
CA ILE A 440 0.46 0.82 -4.21
C ILE A 440 -0.66 1.81 -4.47
N VAL A 441 -1.85 1.48 -4.01
CA VAL A 441 -3.07 2.25 -4.26
C VAL A 441 -3.74 2.61 -2.94
N SER A 442 -4.52 3.69 -2.96
CA SER A 442 -5.42 3.98 -1.86
C SER A 442 -6.80 3.37 -2.09
N SER A 443 -7.74 3.61 -1.16
CA SER A 443 -9.02 2.91 -1.10
C SER A 443 -9.91 3.07 -2.34
N TRP A 444 -9.66 4.04 -3.24
CA TRP A 444 -10.42 4.20 -4.49
C TRP A 444 -10.33 2.96 -5.39
N ALA A 445 -9.20 2.24 -5.35
CA ALA A 445 -8.92 1.09 -6.20
C ALA A 445 -9.66 -0.18 -5.76
N ARG A 446 -10.36 -0.16 -4.62
CA ARG A 446 -11.10 -1.32 -4.10
C ARG A 446 -12.37 -1.59 -4.90
N THR A 447 -13.06 -0.52 -5.32
CA THR A 447 -14.31 -0.59 -6.06
C THR A 447 -14.05 -0.44 -7.57
N GLY A 448 -14.45 -1.42 -8.38
CA GLY A 448 -14.51 -1.28 -9.85
C GLY A 448 -13.18 -1.34 -10.62
N TRP A 449 -12.01 -1.32 -9.97
CA TRP A 449 -10.71 -1.35 -10.67
C TRP A 449 -10.36 -2.75 -11.20
N ASN A 450 -10.43 -3.04 -12.49
CA ASN A 450 -10.30 -4.40 -13.02
C ASN A 450 -8.84 -4.75 -13.39
N VAL A 451 -8.18 -5.61 -12.60
CA VAL A 451 -6.76 -6.00 -12.81
C VAL A 451 -6.65 -7.52 -13.02
N ILE A 452 -5.92 -7.95 -14.04
CA ILE A 452 -5.82 -9.34 -14.50
C ILE A 452 -4.49 -9.98 -14.12
N ARG A 453 -3.35 -9.29 -14.24
CA ARG A 453 -2.03 -9.92 -14.11
C ARG A 453 -1.62 -10.17 -12.66
N PRO A 454 -1.57 -9.18 -11.74
CA PRO A 454 -1.24 -9.40 -10.34
C PRO A 454 -1.99 -10.55 -9.68
N ASN A 455 -1.21 -11.39 -9.01
CA ASN A 455 -1.66 -12.57 -8.26
C ASN A 455 -1.34 -12.48 -6.76
N LEU A 456 -0.85 -11.34 -6.25
CA LEU A 456 -0.74 -11.06 -4.82
C LEU A 456 -1.45 -9.76 -4.44
N LEU A 457 -2.32 -9.83 -3.44
CA LEU A 457 -3.05 -8.70 -2.86
C LEU A 457 -2.70 -8.55 -1.37
N ILE A 458 -2.29 -7.35 -0.96
CA ILE A 458 -2.02 -7.04 0.45
C ILE A 458 -2.83 -5.82 0.86
N ASP A 459 -3.77 -5.99 1.79
CA ASP A 459 -4.46 -4.88 2.43
C ASP A 459 -3.70 -4.40 3.67
N ALA A 460 -2.90 -3.34 3.52
CA ALA A 460 -2.11 -2.73 4.58
C ALA A 460 -2.84 -1.59 5.33
N THR A 461 -4.11 -1.33 5.02
CA THR A 461 -4.88 -0.26 5.66
C THR A 461 -5.33 -0.61 7.08
N ALA A 462 -5.34 -1.90 7.43
CA ALA A 462 -6.01 -2.44 8.62
C ALA A 462 -7.47 -1.95 8.71
N THR A 463 -8.19 -2.02 7.58
CA THR A 463 -9.56 -1.51 7.47
C THR A 463 -10.54 -2.29 8.34
N ARG A 464 -11.69 -1.66 8.59
CA ARG A 464 -12.83 -2.25 9.27
C ARG A 464 -13.97 -2.59 8.28
N ASP A 465 -13.77 -2.36 6.99
CA ASP A 465 -14.81 -2.44 5.95
C ASP A 465 -14.79 -3.79 5.22
N VAL A 466 -15.88 -4.54 5.38
CA VAL A 466 -16.09 -5.89 4.85
C VAL A 466 -16.34 -5.88 3.35
N THR A 467 -16.99 -4.83 2.85
CA THR A 467 -17.39 -4.70 1.44
C THR A 467 -16.17 -4.65 0.53
N ALA A 468 -15.13 -3.95 0.98
CA ALA A 468 -13.85 -3.89 0.30
C ALA A 468 -13.20 -5.27 0.16
N TRP A 469 -13.26 -6.09 1.21
CA TRP A 469 -12.65 -7.42 1.23
C TRP A 469 -13.40 -8.40 0.32
N GLN A 470 -14.73 -8.37 0.34
CA GLN A 470 -15.57 -9.15 -0.59
C GLN A 470 -15.28 -8.82 -2.07
N GLN A 471 -15.11 -7.53 -2.38
CA GLN A 471 -14.81 -7.09 -3.75
C GLN A 471 -13.43 -7.54 -4.24
N LEU A 472 -12.46 -7.68 -3.33
CA LEU A 472 -11.14 -8.26 -3.64
C LEU A 472 -11.22 -9.78 -3.79
N ARG A 473 -12.00 -10.46 -2.94
CA ARG A 473 -12.23 -11.91 -3.00
C ARG A 473 -12.87 -12.36 -4.31
N GLY A 474 -13.82 -11.61 -4.86
CA GLY A 474 -14.40 -11.87 -6.19
C GLY A 474 -13.38 -11.81 -7.35
N ARG A 475 -12.09 -11.61 -7.03
CA ARG A 475 -10.97 -11.54 -7.97
C ARG A 475 -9.88 -12.57 -7.66
N ALA A 476 -10.12 -13.44 -6.67
CA ALA A 476 -9.18 -14.45 -6.23
C ALA A 476 -8.79 -15.37 -7.39
N ILE A 477 -9.77 -15.92 -8.09
CA ILE A 477 -9.60 -16.69 -9.32
C ILE A 477 -10.15 -15.89 -10.49
N ARG A 478 -9.34 -15.67 -11.53
CA ARG A 478 -9.79 -15.00 -12.76
C ARG A 478 -9.18 -15.60 -14.00
N ALA A 479 -10.05 -15.77 -15.00
CA ALA A 479 -9.68 -16.15 -16.35
C ALA A 479 -8.63 -15.21 -16.91
N ARG A 480 -7.51 -15.77 -17.39
CA ARG A 480 -6.55 -15.05 -18.22
C ARG A 480 -7.13 -14.92 -19.63
N ARG A 481 -6.49 -14.12 -20.49
CA ARG A 481 -6.87 -14.01 -21.92
C ARG A 481 -6.80 -15.36 -22.66
N THR A 482 -6.06 -16.32 -22.12
CA THR A 482 -5.91 -17.69 -22.65
C THR A 482 -7.06 -18.63 -22.26
N TRP A 483 -8.01 -18.17 -21.43
CA TRP A 483 -9.23 -18.91 -21.11
C TRP A 483 -10.26 -18.71 -22.22
N ASN A 484 -10.60 -19.78 -22.94
CA ASN A 484 -11.53 -19.76 -24.08
C ASN A 484 -12.67 -20.79 -23.87
N ASN A 485 -13.55 -20.91 -24.87
CA ASN A 485 -14.67 -21.87 -24.82
C ASN A 485 -14.19 -23.33 -24.69
N ASP A 486 -13.02 -23.67 -25.25
CA ASP A 486 -12.46 -25.02 -25.15
C ASP A 486 -11.97 -25.34 -23.73
N CYS A 487 -11.51 -24.35 -22.95
CA CYS A 487 -11.25 -24.54 -21.53
C CYS A 487 -12.51 -24.92 -20.75
N TYR A 488 -13.65 -24.26 -21.02
CA TYR A 488 -14.94 -24.62 -20.41
C TYR A 488 -15.39 -26.03 -20.81
N ARG A 489 -15.25 -26.38 -22.09
CA ARG A 489 -15.55 -27.74 -22.60
C ARG A 489 -14.69 -28.79 -21.89
N LEU A 490 -13.37 -28.59 -21.84
CA LEU A 490 -12.46 -29.53 -21.21
C LEU A 490 -12.75 -29.69 -19.71
N LEU A 491 -12.95 -28.58 -18.99
CA LEU A 491 -13.27 -28.60 -17.57
C LEU A 491 -14.56 -29.40 -17.30
N SER A 492 -15.59 -29.19 -18.12
CA SER A 492 -16.87 -29.90 -18.00
C SER A 492 -16.71 -31.42 -18.23
N ILE A 493 -15.88 -31.81 -19.20
CA ILE A 493 -15.61 -33.22 -19.48
C ILE A 493 -14.80 -33.88 -18.34
N LEU A 494 -13.85 -33.16 -17.75
CA LEU A 494 -13.04 -33.68 -16.64
C LEU A 494 -13.85 -33.85 -15.35
N ILE A 495 -14.63 -32.85 -14.94
CA ILE A 495 -15.40 -32.90 -13.69
C ILE A 495 -16.58 -33.89 -13.78
N GLY A 496 -17.12 -34.12 -14.98
CA GLY A 496 -18.28 -34.99 -15.18
C GLY A 496 -19.57 -34.39 -14.61
N HIS A 497 -20.73 -34.95 -15.03
CA HIS A 497 -22.08 -34.42 -14.74
C HIS A 497 -22.47 -34.30 -13.25
N HIS A 498 -21.66 -34.80 -12.30
CA HIS A 498 -22.07 -34.91 -10.89
C HIS A 498 -22.04 -33.61 -10.08
N LEU A 499 -21.47 -32.51 -10.59
CA LEU A 499 -21.40 -31.23 -9.88
C LEU A 499 -22.23 -30.09 -10.51
N LEU A 500 -22.90 -30.33 -11.65
CA LEU A 500 -23.74 -29.34 -12.36
C LEU A 500 -25.24 -29.41 -11.98
N ALA A 501 -25.59 -30.03 -10.85
CA ALA A 501 -26.96 -30.37 -10.46
C ALA A 501 -27.88 -29.17 -10.04
N GLY A 502 -27.61 -27.97 -10.54
CA GLY A 502 -28.42 -26.76 -10.26
C GLY A 502 -29.27 -26.27 -11.45
N GLN A 503 -29.02 -26.76 -12.66
CA GLN A 503 -29.83 -26.44 -13.84
C GLN A 503 -30.28 -27.71 -14.53
N GLU A 504 -31.60 -27.92 -14.61
CA GLU A 504 -32.21 -28.89 -15.54
C GLU A 504 -31.96 -28.43 -16.97
N MET A 505 -30.77 -28.72 -17.51
CA MET A 505 -30.53 -28.69 -18.95
C MET A 505 -30.98 -30.02 -19.54
N SER A 506 -31.69 -29.96 -20.67
CA SER A 506 -32.21 -31.17 -21.32
C SER A 506 -31.07 -32.05 -21.84
N ALA A 507 -31.24 -33.36 -21.76
CA ALA A 507 -30.25 -34.35 -22.19
C ALA A 507 -29.84 -34.23 -23.68
N ASP A 508 -30.64 -33.55 -24.51
CA ASP A 508 -30.39 -33.35 -25.94
C ASP A 508 -29.49 -32.12 -26.26
N GLU A 509 -29.20 -31.23 -25.30
CA GLU A 509 -28.31 -30.07 -25.48
C GLU A 509 -26.86 -30.31 -25.01
N LEU A 510 -26.55 -31.50 -24.49
CA LEU A 510 -25.33 -31.79 -23.71
C LEU A 510 -24.45 -32.93 -24.26
N GLU A 511 -24.56 -33.29 -25.53
CA GLU A 511 -23.53 -34.08 -26.22
C GLU A 511 -22.31 -33.19 -26.52
N TYR A 512 -21.47 -32.92 -25.53
CA TYR A 512 -20.10 -32.50 -25.81
C TYR A 512 -19.40 -33.70 -26.46
N GLY A 513 -19.22 -33.63 -27.78
CA GLY A 513 -18.62 -34.68 -28.61
C GLY A 513 -17.21 -35.12 -28.14
N PRO A 514 -16.60 -36.10 -28.83
CA PRO A 514 -15.29 -36.65 -28.45
C PRO A 514 -14.23 -35.55 -28.32
N LEU A 515 -13.19 -35.81 -27.53
CA LEU A 515 -12.01 -34.94 -27.46
C LEU A 515 -11.48 -34.67 -28.87
N ASP A 516 -11.60 -33.43 -29.32
CA ASP A 516 -11.03 -32.98 -30.59
C ASP A 516 -9.54 -32.58 -30.41
N ASP A 517 -8.86 -32.29 -31.51
CA ASP A 517 -7.43 -31.95 -31.47
C ASP A 517 -7.15 -30.72 -30.59
N ALA A 518 -8.06 -29.74 -30.54
CA ALA A 518 -7.92 -28.55 -29.71
C ALA A 518 -8.00 -28.88 -28.20
N LEU A 519 -8.89 -29.79 -27.80
CA LEU A 519 -8.97 -30.27 -26.41
C LEU A 519 -7.77 -31.13 -26.03
N PHE A 520 -7.22 -31.92 -26.96
CA PHE A 520 -5.98 -32.66 -26.73
C PHE A 520 -4.76 -31.76 -26.56
N GLU A 521 -4.65 -30.67 -27.33
CA GLU A 521 -3.60 -29.66 -27.13
C GLU A 521 -3.67 -29.03 -25.74
N LEU A 522 -4.88 -28.74 -25.25
CA LEU A 522 -5.07 -28.23 -23.88
C LEU A 522 -4.67 -29.26 -22.82
N LEU A 523 -5.03 -30.54 -23.01
CA LEU A 523 -4.66 -31.63 -22.10
C LEU A 523 -3.15 -31.85 -22.05
N ALA A 524 -2.49 -31.88 -23.21
CA ALA A 524 -1.05 -32.09 -23.32
C ALA A 524 -0.25 -31.03 -22.53
N ALA A 525 -0.77 -29.80 -22.42
CA ALA A 525 -0.15 -28.73 -21.65
C ALA A 525 -0.19 -28.92 -20.12
N ILE A 526 -1.03 -29.82 -19.61
CA ILE A 526 -1.30 -30.00 -18.18
C ILE A 526 -1.17 -31.46 -17.69
N THR A 527 -0.73 -32.37 -18.56
CA THR A 527 -0.69 -33.80 -18.28
C THR A 527 0.65 -34.42 -18.70
N SER A 528 0.97 -35.60 -18.15
CA SER A 528 2.16 -36.33 -18.58
C SER A 528 1.91 -37.09 -19.89
N PRO A 529 2.95 -37.38 -20.70
CA PRO A 529 2.78 -38.15 -21.95
C PRO A 529 2.12 -39.52 -21.75
N GLU A 530 2.34 -40.14 -20.59
CA GLU A 530 1.75 -41.43 -20.22
C GLU A 530 0.22 -41.33 -20.03
N VAL A 531 -0.22 -40.29 -19.30
CA VAL A 531 -1.64 -40.03 -19.07
C VAL A 531 -2.33 -39.59 -20.37
N GLU A 532 -1.67 -38.75 -21.18
CA GLU A 532 -2.17 -38.38 -22.52
C GLU A 532 -2.38 -39.62 -23.40
N THR A 533 -1.40 -40.54 -23.42
CA THR A 533 -1.48 -41.77 -24.22
C THR A 533 -2.64 -42.66 -23.74
N ARG A 534 -2.84 -42.79 -22.42
CA ARG A 534 -4.00 -43.49 -21.85
C ARG A 534 -5.32 -42.86 -22.31
N ILE A 535 -5.43 -41.54 -22.27
CA ILE A 535 -6.63 -40.82 -22.71
C ILE A 535 -6.86 -41.02 -24.22
N ARG A 536 -5.81 -41.01 -25.05
CA ARG A 536 -5.92 -41.25 -26.49
C ARG A 536 -6.36 -42.69 -26.82
N MET A 537 -5.86 -43.68 -26.08
CA MET A 537 -6.18 -45.09 -26.33
C MET A 537 -7.54 -45.53 -25.76
N HIS A 538 -7.94 -44.98 -24.61
CA HIS A 538 -9.05 -45.50 -23.82
C HIS A 538 -10.09 -44.43 -23.44
N GLY A 539 -9.92 -43.19 -23.89
CA GLY A 539 -10.76 -42.05 -23.54
C GLY A 539 -10.55 -41.55 -22.10
N ILE A 540 -11.27 -40.48 -21.73
CA ILE A 540 -11.27 -39.94 -20.35
C ILE A 540 -11.83 -40.95 -19.33
N GLY A 541 -12.60 -41.94 -19.79
CA GLY A 541 -13.05 -43.09 -19.00
C GLY A 541 -11.94 -43.87 -18.31
N ALA A 542 -10.71 -43.83 -18.82
CA ALA A 542 -9.55 -44.51 -18.25
C ALA A 542 -8.89 -43.78 -17.07
N LEU A 543 -9.38 -42.58 -16.73
CA LEU A 543 -8.93 -41.81 -15.59
C LEU A 543 -9.86 -42.05 -14.39
N SER A 544 -9.27 -42.21 -13.21
CA SER A 544 -9.98 -42.15 -11.93
C SER A 544 -10.52 -40.74 -11.64
N ASP A 545 -11.49 -40.64 -10.75
CA ASP A 545 -12.06 -39.34 -10.34
C ASP A 545 -10.98 -38.40 -9.77
N SER A 546 -10.03 -38.94 -9.02
CA SER A 546 -8.89 -38.15 -8.49
C SER A 546 -7.96 -37.66 -9.60
N GLU A 547 -7.66 -38.46 -10.62
CA GLU A 547 -6.87 -38.02 -11.78
C GLU A 547 -7.60 -36.92 -12.57
N ARG A 548 -8.93 -37.03 -12.70
CA ARG A 548 -9.76 -36.01 -13.37
C ARG A 548 -9.82 -34.71 -12.59
N GLU A 549 -9.94 -34.78 -11.27
CA GLU A 549 -9.88 -33.60 -10.40
C GLU A 549 -8.52 -32.91 -10.51
N GLN A 550 -7.42 -33.68 -10.44
CA GLN A 550 -6.06 -33.15 -10.60
C GLN A 550 -5.86 -32.44 -11.94
N LEU A 551 -6.36 -33.01 -13.04
CA LEU A 551 -6.32 -32.36 -14.35
C LEU A 551 -7.20 -31.10 -14.40
N SER A 552 -8.34 -31.10 -13.73
CA SER A 552 -9.22 -29.92 -13.63
C SER A 552 -8.52 -28.78 -12.88
N VAL A 553 -7.88 -29.11 -11.75
CA VAL A 553 -7.06 -28.18 -10.96
C VAL A 553 -5.89 -27.66 -11.81
N ALA A 554 -5.17 -28.53 -12.51
CA ALA A 554 -4.05 -28.15 -13.36
C ALA A 554 -4.48 -27.22 -14.50
N LEU A 555 -5.62 -27.49 -15.15
CA LEU A 555 -6.21 -26.62 -16.16
C LEU A 555 -6.52 -25.23 -15.58
N MET A 556 -7.16 -25.19 -14.42
CA MET A 556 -7.52 -23.95 -13.73
C MET A 556 -6.29 -23.14 -13.36
N ILE A 557 -5.25 -23.75 -12.78
CA ILE A 557 -3.99 -23.05 -12.44
C ILE A 557 -3.26 -22.55 -13.69
N ASN A 558 -3.24 -23.33 -14.77
CA ASN A 558 -2.55 -22.97 -16.01
C ASN A 558 -3.21 -21.77 -16.73
N ARG A 559 -4.54 -21.68 -16.67
CA ARG A 559 -5.33 -20.74 -17.48
C ARG A 559 -6.04 -19.65 -16.68
N ASN A 560 -6.09 -19.74 -15.36
CA ASN A 560 -6.53 -18.68 -14.47
C ASN A 560 -5.35 -18.12 -13.68
N LYS A 561 -5.51 -16.91 -13.16
CA LYS A 561 -4.69 -16.47 -12.04
C LYS A 561 -5.29 -17.01 -10.75
N VAL A 562 -4.43 -17.44 -9.84
CA VAL A 562 -4.77 -17.75 -8.44
C VAL A 562 -4.16 -16.66 -7.57
N THR A 563 -5.00 -15.89 -6.88
CA THR A 563 -4.58 -14.70 -6.15
C THR A 563 -4.62 -14.96 -4.65
N HIS A 564 -3.47 -14.82 -3.99
CA HIS A 564 -3.40 -14.81 -2.53
C HIS A 564 -3.72 -13.42 -1.99
N ILE A 565 -4.57 -13.37 -0.95
CA ILE A 565 -5.06 -12.13 -0.37
C ILE A 565 -4.69 -12.10 1.11
N TYR A 566 -3.91 -11.09 1.50
CA TYR A 566 -3.51 -10.86 2.89
C TYR A 566 -4.15 -9.60 3.44
N GLU A 567 -4.62 -9.67 4.68
CA GLU A 567 -5.06 -8.51 5.45
C GLU A 567 -4.10 -8.29 6.63
N LEU A 568 -3.48 -7.11 6.70
CA LEU A 568 -2.69 -6.74 7.87
C LEU A 568 -3.60 -6.25 8.99
N VAL A 569 -3.55 -6.96 10.12
CA VAL A 569 -4.26 -6.59 11.34
C VAL A 569 -3.37 -5.81 12.30
N LYS A 570 -3.95 -4.82 12.99
CA LYS A 570 -3.25 -4.04 14.01
C LYS A 570 -3.16 -4.83 15.31
N ALA A 571 -1.98 -5.28 15.71
CA ALA A 571 -1.79 -6.06 16.94
C ALA A 571 -1.67 -5.22 18.22
N ALA A 572 -1.17 -3.98 18.13
CA ALA A 572 -0.84 -3.14 19.29
C ALA A 572 -1.49 -1.74 19.26
N GLY A 573 -1.59 -1.12 20.44
CA GLY A 573 -2.15 0.22 20.63
C GLY A 573 -3.67 0.27 20.76
N SER A 574 -4.22 1.48 20.93
CA SER A 574 -5.66 1.73 21.19
C SER A 574 -6.62 1.20 20.10
N GLY A 575 -6.10 0.94 18.90
CA GLY A 575 -6.84 0.37 17.78
C GLY A 575 -6.54 -1.11 17.52
N SER A 576 -5.99 -1.85 18.48
CA SER A 576 -5.70 -3.27 18.33
C SER A 576 -6.95 -4.06 17.90
N GLN A 577 -6.79 -4.92 16.90
CA GLN A 577 -7.83 -5.72 16.26
C GLN A 577 -7.81 -7.19 16.72
N VAL A 578 -6.81 -7.57 17.51
CA VAL A 578 -6.66 -8.91 18.08
C VAL A 578 -6.63 -8.85 19.60
N LEU A 579 -6.88 -9.98 20.24
CA LEU A 579 -6.73 -10.18 21.67
C LEU A 579 -6.18 -11.59 21.93
N TYR A 580 -5.43 -11.73 23.02
CA TYR A 580 -4.93 -13.03 23.44
C TYR A 580 -5.97 -13.71 24.33
N ASP A 581 -6.47 -14.86 23.88
CA ASP A 581 -7.33 -15.71 24.70
C ASP A 581 -6.47 -16.57 25.62
N ARG A 582 -6.62 -16.35 26.93
CA ARG A 582 -5.88 -17.08 27.96
C ARG A 582 -6.30 -18.55 28.09
N HIS A 583 -7.54 -18.88 27.71
CA HIS A 583 -8.05 -20.25 27.82
C HIS A 583 -7.52 -21.12 26.70
N THR A 584 -7.66 -20.68 25.46
CA THR A 584 -7.15 -21.41 24.28
C THR A 584 -5.66 -21.17 24.02
N LYS A 585 -5.04 -20.22 24.73
CA LYS A 585 -3.66 -19.77 24.55
C LYS A 585 -3.35 -19.32 23.11
N ARG A 586 -4.35 -18.77 22.42
CA ARG A 586 -4.26 -18.34 21.01
C ARG A 586 -4.62 -16.87 20.87
N TRP A 587 -4.07 -16.25 19.83
CA TRP A 587 -4.51 -14.92 19.40
C TRP A 587 -5.75 -15.08 18.54
N GLN A 588 -6.79 -14.31 18.88
CA GLN A 588 -8.03 -14.29 18.14
C GLN A 588 -8.40 -12.86 17.78
N ARG A 589 -9.28 -12.71 16.79
CA ARG A 589 -9.81 -11.39 16.44
C ARG A 589 -10.65 -10.86 17.59
N ARG A 590 -10.61 -9.55 17.82
CA ARG A 590 -11.60 -8.91 18.70
C ARG A 590 -12.99 -9.14 18.12
N GLU A 591 -13.98 -9.30 18.99
CA GLU A 591 -15.37 -9.58 18.62
C GLU A 591 -15.90 -8.66 17.50
N SER A 592 -15.66 -7.34 17.61
CA SER A 592 -16.06 -6.36 16.58
C SER A 592 -15.48 -6.60 15.18
N ILE A 593 -14.35 -7.32 15.08
CA ILE A 593 -13.73 -7.74 13.83
C ILE A 593 -14.17 -9.16 13.48
N ALA A 594 -14.19 -10.09 14.44
CA ALA A 594 -14.69 -11.45 14.22
C ALA A 594 -16.14 -11.45 13.66
N ALA A 595 -17.02 -10.61 14.20
CA ALA A 595 -18.41 -10.46 13.76
C ALA A 595 -18.54 -10.05 12.28
N LYS A 596 -17.53 -9.38 11.72
CA LYS A 596 -17.48 -9.00 10.30
C LYS A 596 -17.23 -10.20 9.39
N HIS A 597 -16.39 -11.10 9.87
CA HIS A 597 -16.01 -12.31 9.16
C HIS A 597 -17.01 -13.45 9.40
N ALA A 598 -17.82 -13.38 10.47
CA ALA A 598 -18.70 -14.46 10.91
C ALA A 598 -19.67 -14.98 9.83
N ARG A 599 -20.15 -14.11 8.94
CA ARG A 599 -21.09 -14.45 7.86
C ARG A 599 -20.42 -14.62 6.50
N GLU A 600 -19.12 -14.36 6.41
CA GLU A 600 -18.37 -14.49 5.17
C GLU A 600 -17.99 -15.94 4.96
N ILE A 601 -18.17 -16.39 3.72
CA ILE A 601 -17.83 -17.73 3.27
C ILE A 601 -16.61 -17.62 2.34
N GLY A 602 -15.63 -18.51 2.50
CA GLY A 602 -14.47 -18.59 1.62
C GLY A 602 -13.78 -19.94 1.72
N VAL A 603 -12.94 -20.24 0.74
CA VAL A 603 -12.05 -21.41 0.77
C VAL A 603 -10.89 -21.08 1.70
N ASP A 604 -10.69 -21.89 2.74
CA ASP A 604 -9.53 -21.78 3.60
C ASP A 604 -8.27 -22.22 2.83
N ILE A 605 -7.24 -21.37 2.86
CA ILE A 605 -6.02 -21.54 2.09
C ILE A 605 -5.19 -22.77 2.51
N PHE A 606 -5.41 -23.32 3.70
CA PHE A 606 -4.64 -24.46 4.21
C PHE A 606 -5.34 -25.80 4.00
N SER A 607 -6.65 -25.81 4.19
CA SER A 607 -7.49 -27.01 4.15
C SER A 607 -8.23 -27.18 2.83
N GLY A 608 -8.40 -26.13 2.02
CA GLY A 608 -9.23 -26.16 0.82
C GLY A 608 -10.73 -26.20 1.11
N GLN A 609 -11.14 -26.24 2.38
CA GLN A 609 -12.56 -26.35 2.73
C GLN A 609 -13.26 -25.00 2.66
N LYS A 610 -14.51 -24.98 2.19
CA LYS A 610 -15.37 -23.80 2.33
C LYS A 610 -15.82 -23.64 3.77
N VAL A 611 -15.33 -22.58 4.39
CA VAL A 611 -15.54 -22.28 5.81
C VAL A 611 -16.10 -20.87 5.98
N THR A 612 -16.59 -20.59 7.19
CA THR A 612 -17.07 -19.26 7.60
C THR A 612 -16.26 -18.70 8.76
N GLY A 613 -16.37 -17.39 9.02
CA GLY A 613 -15.83 -16.82 10.25
C GLY A 613 -14.30 -16.77 10.26
N GLU A 614 -13.64 -17.23 11.32
CA GLU A 614 -12.18 -17.17 11.39
C GLU A 614 -11.48 -18.11 10.41
N GLY A 615 -12.15 -19.21 10.01
CA GLY A 615 -11.58 -20.19 9.09
C GLY A 615 -11.31 -19.62 7.70
N HIS A 616 -12.15 -18.72 7.18
CA HIS A 616 -11.96 -18.24 5.80
C HIS A 616 -10.87 -17.17 5.66
N ALA A 617 -10.40 -16.62 6.80
CA ALA A 617 -9.34 -15.63 6.87
C ALA A 617 -8.49 -15.94 8.11
N PRO A 618 -7.67 -16.99 8.11
CA PRO A 618 -6.91 -17.39 9.30
C PRO A 618 -5.93 -16.29 9.75
N LEU A 619 -5.72 -16.15 11.06
CA LEU A 619 -4.68 -15.27 11.59
C LEU A 619 -3.32 -15.95 11.47
N LEU A 620 -2.38 -15.31 10.77
CA LEU A 620 -1.02 -15.81 10.57
C LEU A 620 -0.06 -15.02 11.47
N TYR A 621 0.56 -15.71 12.41
CA TYR A 621 1.52 -15.17 13.37
C TYR A 621 2.42 -16.30 13.88
N VAL A 622 3.64 -15.98 14.31
CA VAL A 622 4.63 -16.97 14.73
C VAL A 622 4.43 -17.32 16.21
N GLN A 623 4.44 -16.31 17.08
CA GLN A 623 4.21 -16.50 18.52
C GLN A 623 3.28 -15.42 19.08
N ASP A 624 3.65 -14.16 18.88
CA ASP A 624 2.90 -13.01 19.35
C ASP A 624 2.94 -11.92 18.27
N PRO A 625 1.79 -11.64 17.60
CA PRO A 625 1.74 -10.69 16.50
C PRO A 625 2.12 -9.25 16.90
N ARG A 626 2.27 -8.95 18.19
CA ARG A 626 2.78 -7.66 18.68
C ARG A 626 4.30 -7.55 18.60
N THR A 627 5.00 -8.69 18.63
CA THR A 627 6.46 -8.78 18.76
C THR A 627 7.13 -9.66 17.70
N ASP A 628 6.35 -10.37 16.89
CA ASP A 628 6.84 -11.23 15.81
C ASP A 628 7.82 -10.47 14.91
N VAL A 629 8.95 -11.14 14.63
CA VAL A 629 9.99 -10.58 13.76
C VAL A 629 9.60 -10.84 12.30
N PRO A 630 9.69 -9.86 11.40
CA PRO A 630 9.33 -10.04 9.98
C PRO A 630 10.05 -11.20 9.28
N ALA A 631 11.31 -11.49 9.64
CA ALA A 631 12.07 -12.60 9.08
C ALA A 631 11.49 -13.97 9.50
N GLU A 632 11.11 -14.14 10.76
CA GLU A 632 10.45 -15.35 11.25
C GLU A 632 9.06 -15.50 10.63
N LEU A 633 8.31 -14.38 10.51
CA LEU A 633 7.04 -14.35 9.82
C LEU A 633 7.18 -14.79 8.35
N GLN A 634 8.23 -14.33 7.65
CA GLN A 634 8.51 -14.76 6.28
C GLN A 634 8.68 -16.28 6.19
N VAL A 635 9.52 -16.87 7.04
CA VAL A 635 9.76 -18.32 7.04
C VAL A 635 8.49 -19.09 7.38
N HIS A 636 7.74 -18.62 8.38
CA HIS A 636 6.47 -19.23 8.76
C HIS A 636 5.46 -19.19 7.62
N LEU A 637 5.31 -18.03 6.97
CA LEU A 637 4.41 -17.86 5.82
C LEU A 637 4.84 -18.75 4.65
N GLN A 638 6.13 -18.77 4.31
CA GLN A 638 6.66 -19.60 3.24
C GLN A 638 6.27 -21.07 3.43
N ASN A 639 6.50 -21.62 4.63
CA ASN A 639 6.12 -23.01 4.94
C ASN A 639 4.61 -23.25 4.91
N ALA A 640 3.81 -22.22 5.23
CA ALA A 640 2.36 -22.33 5.28
C ALA A 640 1.73 -22.33 3.87
N ILE A 641 2.32 -21.59 2.93
CA ILE A 641 1.74 -21.34 1.60
C ILE A 641 2.36 -22.16 0.46
N ASP A 642 3.43 -22.91 0.73
CA ASP A 642 4.08 -23.78 -0.26
C ASP A 642 3.08 -24.77 -0.88
N ASP A 643 3.04 -24.80 -2.22
CA ASP A 643 2.13 -25.62 -3.04
C ASP A 643 0.62 -25.49 -2.73
N ARG A 644 0.15 -24.35 -2.18
CA ARG A 644 -1.27 -24.16 -1.81
C ARG A 644 -2.21 -23.72 -2.93
N ASP A 645 -1.70 -23.36 -4.11
CA ASP A 645 -2.53 -22.99 -5.26
C ASP A 645 -3.49 -24.14 -5.65
N ALA A 646 -3.01 -25.40 -5.62
CA ALA A 646 -3.82 -26.58 -5.92
C ALA A 646 -4.94 -26.82 -4.89
N VAL A 647 -4.62 -26.62 -3.61
CA VAL A 647 -5.59 -26.76 -2.50
C VAL A 647 -6.70 -25.71 -2.62
N LEU A 648 -6.33 -24.45 -2.90
CA LEU A 648 -7.28 -23.37 -3.12
C LEU A 648 -8.20 -23.64 -4.31
N VAL A 649 -7.65 -24.12 -5.43
CA VAL A 649 -8.41 -24.38 -6.65
C VAL A 649 -9.31 -25.60 -6.50
N SER A 650 -8.83 -26.70 -5.92
CA SER A 650 -9.67 -27.88 -5.61
C SER A 650 -10.86 -27.49 -4.74
N GLY A 651 -10.60 -26.79 -3.63
CA GLY A 651 -11.65 -26.26 -2.76
C GLY A 651 -12.65 -25.33 -3.46
N TRP A 652 -12.18 -24.57 -4.44
CA TRP A 652 -13.05 -23.71 -5.24
C TRP A 652 -13.93 -24.53 -6.19
N LEU A 653 -13.38 -25.56 -6.83
CA LEU A 653 -14.11 -26.47 -7.73
C LEU A 653 -15.16 -27.31 -6.99
N GLU A 654 -14.87 -27.80 -5.78
CA GLU A 654 -15.82 -28.56 -4.97
C GLU A 654 -17.05 -27.75 -4.53
N HIS A 655 -16.93 -26.42 -4.50
CA HIS A 655 -17.89 -25.57 -3.81
C HIS A 655 -18.50 -24.45 -4.66
N HIS A 656 -18.09 -24.35 -5.93
CA HIS A 656 -18.81 -23.57 -6.93
C HIS A 656 -19.82 -24.45 -7.64
N GLU A 657 -21.10 -24.19 -7.37
CA GLU A 657 -22.11 -24.16 -8.42
C GLU A 657 -21.54 -23.25 -9.51
N LEU A 658 -20.99 -23.84 -10.57
CA LEU A 658 -20.47 -23.09 -11.71
C LEU A 658 -21.58 -22.15 -12.22
N MET A 659 -21.21 -20.88 -12.38
CA MET A 659 -22.00 -19.74 -12.84
C MET A 659 -23.13 -20.06 -13.82
#